data_AF-A0A8J3Z0J5-F1
#
_entry.id   AF-A0A8J3Z0J5-F1
#
_cell.length_a   1.000
_cell.length_b   1.000
_cell.length_c   1.000
_cell.angle_alpha   90.00
_cell.angle_beta   90.00
_cell.angle_gamma   90.00
#
_symmetry.space_group_name_H-M   'P 1'
#
loop_
_entity.id
_entity.type
_entity.pdbx_description
1 polymer ?
#
loop_
_entity_poly.entity_id
_entity_poly.type
_entity_poly.pdbx_seq_one_letter_code
_entity_poly.pdbx_strand_id
1 'polypeptide(L)'
;MTPIELVLVVVVLILAVVVLGAVVFGARVLRKIEIAAPGPVGAAEAVRGAASTGASEPSDVAGSGAGAPAESGILATSRPGPDPDAGLQTVAQPAPQGGLRSDSQAALQGAAEPALPAARVAVDAASTSHEPWPATAARSDAPDQLRASQLTPDRLAAEERTLAALRTAAEDANAAVDEARAAAAAARTEAAAAKAEAGAARAESRRILAEARAESEAVLDRAHRQSEHEAEQARAAAKRAGERELAQLTAVAREQTQDAERRQRRLDERERLLAEEAERLAERDRRISAAELEMSTRETTLSGRELSIAEAEEEKRRELERIASLTAEAAKQELIETIEGQAKREAAILIRDIENDARSTAEQRARHVVVDAIQRVASEQTAESVVSVLHLPSDEMKGRIIGREGRNIRAFESVTGVNLIIDDTPEAVLLSCFDPVRREIGRLTLEKLVLDGRIHPHRIEEVFDMARHEVERLCGRAAEDALVEVGITDLHPELVTLVGRLRYRTSYGQNVLKHLLETAHISGIMASELGLDRQMIKRCAFLHDIGKALTHEVEGSHALIGADIAKKYGEADDVVHAIEAHHNEVLPQTIEAVLTQASDACSGGRPGARRESLEAYVKRLERIEEIAATKGGVEKVFAMQAGREIRVMVRPEDVDDIGAAILARDVAKQVEEELTYPGQIRVTVVRESRVTEIAR
;
A
#
# COMPACT_ATOMS: atom_id res chain seq x y z
N MET A 1 9.69 -38.25 43.17
CA MET A 1 9.03 -39.41 42.55
C MET A 1 9.99 -40.58 42.55
N THR A 2 9.59 -41.70 43.16
CA THR A 2 10.36 -42.95 43.09
C THR A 2 10.19 -43.60 41.70
N PRO A 3 11.11 -44.47 41.25
CA PRO A 3 10.96 -45.20 39.98
C PRO A 3 9.63 -45.98 39.89
N ILE A 4 9.09 -46.41 41.03
CA ILE A 4 7.82 -47.13 41.14
C ILE A 4 6.64 -46.20 40.85
N GLU A 5 6.68 -44.95 41.31
CA GLU A 5 5.64 -43.95 41.01
C GLU A 5 5.63 -43.57 39.52
N LEU A 6 6.79 -43.53 38.87
CA LEU A 6 6.88 -43.28 37.43
C LEU A 6 6.25 -44.43 36.62
N VAL A 7 6.51 -45.67 37.02
CA VAL A 7 5.89 -46.85 36.39
C VAL A 7 4.38 -46.85 36.61
N LEU A 8 3.92 -46.50 37.81
CA LEU A 8 2.49 -46.43 38.12
C LEU A 8 1.77 -45.37 37.26
N VAL A 9 2.38 -44.19 37.09
CA VAL A 9 1.83 -43.12 36.25
C VAL A 9 1.77 -43.55 34.79
N VAL A 10 2.80 -44.22 34.27
CA VAL A 10 2.83 -44.74 32.89
C VAL A 10 1.76 -45.82 32.69
N VAL A 11 1.59 -46.73 33.65
CA VAL A 11 0.56 -47.78 33.59
C VAL A 11 -0.85 -47.18 33.64
N VAL A 12 -1.09 -46.18 34.48
CA VAL A 12 -2.39 -45.48 34.56
C VAL A 12 -2.69 -44.70 33.27
N LEU A 13 -1.69 -44.07 32.66
CA LEU A 13 -1.83 -43.40 31.35
C LEU A 13 -2.16 -44.37 30.23
N ILE A 14 -1.50 -45.53 30.18
CA ILE A 14 -1.78 -46.58 29.20
C ILE A 14 -3.21 -47.12 29.38
N LEU A 15 -3.62 -47.38 30.63
CA LEU A 15 -4.99 -47.80 30.94
C LEU A 15 -6.02 -46.74 30.55
N ALA A 16 -5.75 -45.46 30.78
CA ALA A 16 -6.63 -44.36 30.39
C ALA A 16 -6.79 -44.27 28.86
N VAL A 17 -5.70 -44.43 28.10
CA VAL A 17 -5.75 -44.42 26.62
C VAL A 17 -6.52 -45.63 26.08
N VAL A 18 -6.33 -46.81 26.67
CA VAL A 18 -7.06 -48.02 26.27
C VAL A 18 -8.56 -47.90 26.57
N VAL A 19 -8.93 -47.36 27.74
CA VAL A 19 -10.34 -47.14 28.12
C VAL A 19 -10.98 -46.07 27.23
N LEU A 20 -10.29 -44.97 26.93
CA LEU A 20 -10.79 -43.93 26.04
C LEU A 20 -10.97 -44.47 24.60
N GLY A 21 -10.03 -45.29 24.13
CA GLY A 21 -10.12 -45.99 22.85
C GLY A 21 -11.32 -46.93 22.78
N ALA A 22 -11.58 -47.69 23.83
CA ALA A 22 -12.74 -48.58 23.93
C ALA A 22 -14.07 -47.82 23.96
N VAL A 23 -14.14 -46.67 24.65
CA VAL A 23 -15.35 -45.82 24.69
C VAL A 23 -15.63 -45.18 23.34
N VAL A 24 -14.59 -44.68 22.65
CA VAL A 24 -14.74 -44.07 21.31
C VAL A 24 -15.10 -45.14 20.26
N PHE A 25 -14.54 -46.34 20.36
CA PHE A 25 -14.89 -47.46 19.51
C PHE A 25 -16.32 -47.95 19.77
N GLY A 26 -16.73 -48.09 21.04
CA GLY A 26 -18.09 -48.43 21.44
C GLY A 26 -19.13 -47.43 20.96
N ALA A 27 -18.84 -46.13 21.06
CA ALA A 27 -19.71 -45.07 20.54
C ALA A 27 -19.86 -45.08 19.01
N ARG A 28 -18.81 -45.51 18.29
CA ARG A 28 -18.84 -45.68 16.82
C ARG A 28 -19.61 -46.92 16.38
N VAL A 29 -19.52 -48.00 17.16
CA VAL A 29 -20.28 -49.25 16.91
C VAL A 29 -21.77 -49.03 17.19
N LEU A 30 -22.13 -48.34 18.28
CA LEU A 30 -23.53 -48.01 18.59
C LEU A 30 -24.19 -47.12 17.52
N ARG A 31 -23.47 -46.12 16.98
CA ARG A 31 -23.98 -45.30 15.85
C ARG A 31 -24.13 -46.07 14.55
N LYS A 32 -23.33 -47.12 14.31
CA LYS A 32 -23.48 -47.97 13.12
C LYS A 32 -24.65 -48.95 13.24
N ILE A 33 -25.00 -49.36 14.46
CA ILE A 33 -26.15 -50.25 14.72
C ILE A 33 -27.48 -49.51 14.57
N GLU A 34 -27.55 -48.22 14.92
CA GLU A 34 -28.77 -47.40 14.77
C GLU A 34 -29.14 -47.07 13.31
N ILE A 35 -28.20 -47.18 12.37
CA ILE A 35 -28.42 -46.90 10.94
C ILE A 35 -28.94 -48.15 10.19
N ALA A 36 -29.01 -49.32 10.83
CA ALA A 36 -29.30 -50.60 10.19
C ALA A 36 -30.66 -51.25 10.56
N ALA A 37 -31.63 -50.49 11.07
CA ALA A 37 -32.99 -50.99 11.31
C ALA A 37 -33.94 -50.61 10.14
N PRO A 38 -34.62 -51.57 9.49
CA PRO A 38 -35.60 -51.27 8.44
C PRO A 38 -36.92 -50.78 9.05
N GLY A 39 -37.39 -49.61 8.62
CA GLY A 39 -38.73 -49.11 8.96
C GLY A 39 -39.84 -49.95 8.27
N PRO A 40 -41.00 -50.18 8.92
CA PRO A 40 -42.09 -50.92 8.31
C PRO A 40 -42.92 -50.04 7.36
N VAL A 41 -43.17 -50.57 6.16
CA VAL A 41 -44.06 -49.98 5.16
C VAL A 41 -45.50 -50.46 5.39
N GLY A 42 -46.38 -49.50 5.69
CA GLY A 42 -47.72 -49.33 5.11
C GLY A 42 -48.86 -50.28 5.52
N ALA A 43 -49.87 -49.72 6.22
CA ALA A 43 -51.29 -49.89 5.86
C ALA A 43 -52.20 -48.94 6.66
N ALA A 44 -53.28 -48.50 5.99
CA ALA A 44 -54.55 -47.97 6.51
C ALA A 44 -54.78 -46.45 6.45
N GLU A 45 -55.44 -46.09 5.35
CA GLU A 45 -56.30 -44.93 5.13
C GLU A 45 -57.41 -44.77 6.17
N ALA A 46 -57.74 -43.49 6.41
CA ALA A 46 -59.07 -42.93 6.66
C ALA A 46 -59.77 -43.17 8.01
N VAL A 47 -60.13 -42.05 8.65
CA VAL A 47 -61.49 -41.61 9.03
C VAL A 47 -61.51 -40.92 10.42
N ARG A 48 -61.88 -39.63 10.40
CA ARG A 48 -62.48 -38.78 11.47
C ARG A 48 -61.57 -38.50 12.69
N GLY A 49 -61.36 -37.26 13.13
CA GLY A 49 -62.27 -36.12 13.17
C GLY A 49 -62.64 -35.83 14.63
N ALA A 50 -62.53 -34.55 15.01
CA ALA A 50 -63.08 -33.88 16.21
C ALA A 50 -62.07 -33.47 17.31
N ALA A 51 -61.98 -32.14 17.45
CA ALA A 51 -62.22 -31.38 18.69
C ALA A 51 -61.32 -31.71 19.90
N SER A 52 -60.35 -30.85 20.23
CA SER A 52 -60.49 -29.65 21.09
C SER A 52 -60.30 -29.94 22.57
N THR A 53 -59.87 -28.90 23.30
CA THR A 53 -59.60 -28.83 24.75
C THR A 53 -58.29 -29.52 25.12
N GLY A 54 -57.37 -28.90 25.83
CA GLY A 54 -57.42 -27.81 26.80
C GLY A 54 -56.16 -28.01 27.63
N ALA A 55 -55.25 -27.04 27.58
CA ALA A 55 -54.97 -26.16 28.72
C ALA A 55 -53.90 -26.73 29.66
N SER A 56 -52.81 -25.97 29.74
CA SER A 56 -52.16 -25.44 30.96
C SER A 56 -50.63 -25.63 30.92
N GLU A 57 -49.96 -24.49 30.64
CA GLU A 57 -48.83 -23.88 31.38
C GLU A 57 -47.99 -24.73 32.36
N PRO A 58 -46.69 -24.41 32.58
CA PRO A 58 -46.14 -23.05 32.76
C PRO A 58 -44.92 -22.75 31.85
N SER A 59 -44.66 -21.50 31.43
CA SER A 59 -44.33 -20.29 32.22
C SER A 59 -43.00 -20.49 32.98
N ASP A 60 -41.92 -19.85 32.52
CA ASP A 60 -41.57 -18.43 32.67
C ASP A 60 -40.81 -18.13 33.97
N VAL A 61 -40.07 -17.04 33.83
CA VAL A 61 -39.55 -16.15 34.86
C VAL A 61 -38.19 -16.55 35.42
N ALA A 62 -37.08 -16.03 34.90
CA ALA A 62 -36.67 -14.63 34.75
C ALA A 62 -36.07 -13.99 35.99
N GLY A 63 -35.31 -12.95 35.69
CA GLY A 63 -35.10 -11.80 36.55
C GLY A 63 -33.79 -11.88 37.29
N SER A 64 -32.97 -10.85 37.30
CA SER A 64 -33.15 -9.45 36.88
C SER A 64 -31.76 -8.80 37.01
N GLY A 65 -31.37 -7.86 36.15
CA GLY A 65 -31.70 -6.44 36.26
C GLY A 65 -30.61 -5.73 37.07
N ALA A 66 -30.23 -4.48 36.88
CA ALA A 66 -30.52 -3.37 35.98
C ALA A 66 -29.30 -2.42 36.15
N GLY A 67 -28.90 -1.60 35.19
CA GLY A 67 -29.51 -0.31 34.91
C GLY A 67 -28.44 0.67 34.39
N ALA A 68 -28.82 1.44 33.37
CA ALA A 68 -28.02 2.41 32.60
C ALA A 68 -27.89 3.79 33.32
N PRO A 69 -27.28 4.87 32.75
CA PRO A 69 -27.60 5.47 31.43
C PRO A 69 -26.42 5.97 30.54
N ALA A 70 -26.71 6.09 29.22
CA ALA A 70 -26.36 7.09 28.16
C ALA A 70 -24.96 7.78 28.08
N GLU A 71 -24.31 8.14 26.93
CA GLU A 71 -24.71 8.52 25.56
C GLU A 71 -23.60 8.25 24.48
N SER A 72 -24.03 8.03 23.20
CA SER A 72 -23.47 8.38 21.86
C SER A 72 -21.98 8.10 21.46
N GLY A 73 -21.61 7.59 20.26
CA GLY A 73 -22.35 7.23 19.04
C GLY A 73 -21.49 6.51 17.96
N ILE A 74 -22.01 5.36 17.47
CA ILE A 74 -22.22 4.82 16.09
C ILE A 74 -21.20 5.17 14.96
N LEU A 75 -20.41 4.26 14.34
CA LEU A 75 -20.65 3.04 13.48
C LEU A 75 -21.20 3.34 12.05
N ALA A 76 -20.95 2.61 10.94
CA ALA A 76 -20.04 1.51 10.59
C ALA A 76 -20.20 1.13 9.08
N THR A 77 -19.13 0.55 8.52
CA THR A 77 -19.03 -0.59 7.56
C THR A 77 -19.77 -0.64 6.22
N SER A 78 -19.04 -1.11 5.20
CA SER A 78 -19.49 -1.37 3.82
C SER A 78 -19.09 -2.76 3.33
N ARG A 79 -19.96 -3.39 2.51
CA ARG A 79 -19.75 -4.28 1.33
C ARG A 79 -20.74 -5.49 1.30
N PRO A 80 -21.01 -6.14 0.14
CA PRO A 80 -21.49 -5.58 -1.14
C PRO A 80 -22.52 -6.48 -1.91
N GLY A 81 -23.13 -5.91 -2.98
CA GLY A 81 -23.64 -6.56 -4.22
C GLY A 81 -25.13 -7.00 -4.25
N PRO A 82 -25.74 -7.34 -5.43
CA PRO A 82 -25.48 -6.95 -6.84
C PRO A 82 -26.75 -6.59 -7.68
N ASP A 83 -26.57 -5.94 -8.86
CA ASP A 83 -27.36 -5.93 -10.14
C ASP A 83 -28.93 -5.80 -10.18
N PRO A 84 -29.61 -5.67 -11.36
CA PRO A 84 -29.52 -4.65 -12.43
C PRO A 84 -30.93 -4.13 -12.89
N ASP A 85 -30.96 -3.32 -13.97
CA ASP A 85 -32.06 -3.05 -14.93
C ASP A 85 -33.22 -2.04 -14.68
N ALA A 86 -33.39 -1.21 -15.73
CA ALA A 86 -34.52 -0.44 -16.28
C ALA A 86 -35.85 -0.18 -15.52
N GLY A 87 -36.37 1.06 -15.62
CA GLY A 87 -37.81 1.32 -15.51
C GLY A 87 -38.26 2.76 -15.23
N LEU A 88 -39.08 3.31 -16.12
CA LEU A 88 -39.63 4.68 -16.20
C LEU A 88 -40.82 4.99 -15.25
N GLN A 89 -41.20 6.28 -15.26
CA GLN A 89 -42.43 6.95 -14.78
C GLN A 89 -42.32 7.52 -13.34
N THR A 90 -42.74 8.75 -13.02
CA THR A 90 -44.06 9.36 -13.23
C THR A 90 -44.07 10.90 -13.11
N VAL A 91 -45.22 11.45 -13.53
CA VAL A 91 -45.74 12.81 -13.67
C VAL A 91 -45.94 13.57 -12.34
N ALA A 92 -45.78 14.92 -12.34
CA ALA A 92 -46.84 15.91 -12.03
C ALA A 92 -46.34 17.34 -11.69
N GLN A 93 -47.05 18.32 -12.27
CA GLN A 93 -47.06 19.79 -12.08
C GLN A 93 -47.39 20.25 -10.63
N PRO A 94 -47.27 21.55 -10.21
CA PRO A 94 -47.59 22.78 -10.97
C PRO A 94 -46.71 24.04 -10.75
N ALA A 95 -47.06 25.10 -11.48
CA ALA A 95 -46.51 26.46 -11.60
C ALA A 95 -46.89 27.42 -10.40
N PRO A 96 -46.79 28.76 -10.52
CA PRO A 96 -45.62 29.65 -10.67
C PRO A 96 -45.60 30.79 -9.61
N GLN A 97 -44.52 31.58 -9.52
CA GLN A 97 -44.56 33.03 -9.19
C GLN A 97 -43.17 33.68 -9.38
N GLY A 98 -43.15 34.84 -10.03
CA GLY A 98 -41.93 35.54 -10.45
C GLY A 98 -41.48 36.67 -9.52
N GLY A 99 -40.40 37.36 -9.94
CA GLY A 99 -40.10 38.72 -9.48
C GLY A 99 -38.63 39.09 -9.31
N LEU A 100 -38.06 39.67 -10.38
CA LEU A 100 -37.22 40.88 -10.41
C LEU A 100 -35.70 40.85 -10.09
N ARG A 101 -34.97 41.35 -11.12
CA ARG A 101 -33.72 42.17 -11.15
C ARG A 101 -32.42 41.46 -10.75
N SER A 102 -31.26 41.65 -11.39
CA SER A 102 -30.73 42.71 -12.27
C SER A 102 -29.51 42.20 -13.06
N ASP A 103 -29.24 42.85 -14.19
CA ASP A 103 -27.96 43.08 -14.88
C ASP A 103 -26.98 41.92 -15.15
N SER A 104 -26.82 41.58 -16.43
CA SER A 104 -25.51 41.23 -17.02
C SER A 104 -25.46 41.49 -18.53
N GLN A 105 -24.47 42.29 -18.90
CA GLN A 105 -23.56 42.12 -20.04
C GLN A 105 -24.01 42.40 -21.49
N ALA A 106 -23.14 43.22 -22.07
CA ALA A 106 -22.99 43.57 -23.48
C ALA A 106 -22.26 42.49 -24.28
N ALA A 107 -22.34 42.65 -25.61
CA ALA A 107 -21.36 42.25 -26.63
C ALA A 107 -21.23 40.74 -26.91
N LEU A 108 -21.12 40.22 -28.14
CA LEU A 108 -20.78 40.80 -29.45
C LEU A 108 -21.11 39.77 -30.57
N GLN A 109 -21.27 40.29 -31.79
CA GLN A 109 -21.05 39.67 -33.12
C GLN A 109 -22.06 38.61 -33.62
N GLY A 110 -22.51 38.64 -34.87
CA GLY A 110 -22.15 39.50 -35.99
C GLY A 110 -22.76 39.04 -37.33
N ALA A 111 -22.32 39.71 -38.40
CA ALA A 111 -22.48 39.43 -39.84
C ALA A 111 -23.81 39.81 -40.50
N ALA A 112 -23.90 40.21 -41.77
CA ALA A 112 -23.01 40.86 -42.75
C ALA A 112 -23.87 41.13 -44.00
N GLU A 113 -23.74 42.33 -44.60
CA GLU A 113 -24.15 42.76 -45.96
C GLU A 113 -25.61 42.60 -46.45
N PRO A 114 -26.17 43.52 -47.28
CA PRO A 114 -25.97 43.43 -48.73
C PRO A 114 -26.03 44.75 -49.56
N ALA A 115 -25.77 44.57 -50.86
CA ALA A 115 -25.85 45.52 -51.96
C ALA A 115 -27.25 46.06 -52.30
N LEU A 116 -27.27 47.21 -52.99
CA LEU A 116 -28.41 47.99 -53.46
C LEU A 116 -29.16 47.41 -54.68
N PRO A 117 -30.48 47.67 -54.77
CA PRO A 117 -31.10 48.02 -56.05
C PRO A 117 -32.08 49.22 -56.00
N ALA A 118 -32.31 49.80 -57.19
CA ALA A 118 -33.54 50.34 -57.80
C ALA A 118 -34.66 50.98 -56.94
N ALA A 119 -35.50 51.92 -57.39
CA ALA A 119 -35.56 52.91 -58.46
C ALA A 119 -36.92 53.62 -58.28
N ARG A 120 -36.93 54.97 -58.36
CA ARG A 120 -38.03 55.89 -58.79
C ARG A 120 -39.38 55.82 -58.03
N VAL A 121 -40.00 56.95 -57.66
CA VAL A 121 -40.72 57.89 -58.55
C VAL A 121 -41.05 59.19 -57.78
N ALA A 122 -40.78 60.34 -58.44
CA ALA A 122 -41.50 61.63 -58.59
C ALA A 122 -42.16 62.35 -57.38
N VAL A 123 -42.38 63.67 -57.32
CA VAL A 123 -42.77 64.76 -58.25
C VAL A 123 -42.33 66.09 -57.56
N ASP A 124 -41.59 67.02 -58.20
CA ASP A 124 -42.07 68.32 -58.77
C ASP A 124 -42.72 69.29 -57.72
N ALA A 125 -42.54 70.62 -57.69
CA ALA A 125 -42.16 71.60 -58.70
C ALA A 125 -41.85 72.98 -58.05
N ALA A 126 -41.15 73.84 -58.83
CA ALA A 126 -41.33 75.31 -58.98
C ALA A 126 -41.29 76.23 -57.72
N SER A 127 -40.81 77.47 -57.70
CA SER A 127 -40.28 78.47 -58.65
C SER A 127 -39.79 79.63 -57.74
N THR A 128 -38.78 80.42 -58.08
CA THR A 128 -39.05 81.77 -58.61
C THR A 128 -37.79 82.38 -59.22
N SER A 129 -38.09 83.11 -60.29
CA SER A 129 -37.28 83.69 -61.34
C SER A 129 -36.85 85.13 -61.04
N HIS A 130 -35.86 85.58 -61.81
CA HIS A 130 -35.60 86.98 -62.13
C HIS A 130 -36.59 87.49 -63.20
N GLU A 131 -36.92 88.79 -63.10
CA GLU A 131 -37.47 89.70 -64.13
C GLU A 131 -38.92 89.51 -64.67
N PRO A 132 -39.54 90.53 -65.33
CA PRO A 132 -39.10 91.93 -65.57
C PRO A 132 -40.18 93.01 -65.26
N TRP A 133 -39.75 94.28 -65.15
CA TRP A 133 -40.56 95.43 -65.60
C TRP A 133 -39.74 96.25 -66.63
N PRO A 134 -40.40 96.90 -67.60
CA PRO A 134 -39.81 97.20 -68.91
C PRO A 134 -39.17 98.58 -69.01
N ALA A 135 -38.34 98.72 -70.05
CA ALA A 135 -37.86 99.98 -70.58
C ALA A 135 -39.00 100.85 -71.15
N THR A 136 -38.90 102.18 -70.99
CA THR A 136 -39.26 103.14 -72.06
C THR A 136 -38.66 104.53 -71.78
N ALA A 137 -38.24 105.18 -72.86
CA ALA A 137 -37.71 106.53 -72.91
C ALA A 137 -38.81 107.61 -72.89
N ALA A 138 -38.54 108.75 -72.27
CA ALA A 138 -39.14 110.08 -72.53
C ALA A 138 -38.39 111.10 -71.65
N ARG A 139 -37.58 112.05 -72.15
CA ARG A 139 -38.01 113.37 -72.67
C ARG A 139 -39.29 113.92 -72.04
N SER A 140 -39.16 114.88 -71.12
CA SER A 140 -39.94 116.13 -71.17
C SER A 140 -39.43 117.14 -70.15
N ASP A 141 -39.18 118.34 -70.66
CA ASP A 141 -38.85 119.56 -69.95
C ASP A 141 -39.90 119.95 -68.88
N ALA A 142 -39.45 120.60 -67.81
CA ALA A 142 -40.26 121.57 -67.08
C ALA A 142 -40.35 122.85 -67.94
N PRO A 143 -41.53 123.45 -68.16
CA PRO A 143 -41.64 124.77 -68.76
C PRO A 143 -41.60 125.81 -67.64
N ASP A 144 -40.41 126.19 -67.15
CA ASP A 144 -40.30 127.47 -66.45
C ASP A 144 -39.91 128.56 -67.44
N GLN A 145 -40.97 129.23 -67.89
CA GLN A 145 -40.92 130.44 -68.69
C GLN A 145 -39.98 131.44 -68.03
N LEU A 146 -38.97 131.83 -68.80
CA LEU A 146 -38.35 133.14 -68.77
C LEU A 146 -39.40 134.23 -68.50
N ARG A 147 -39.49 134.70 -67.25
CA ARG A 147 -39.76 136.10 -67.00
C ARG A 147 -38.46 136.75 -66.59
N ALA A 148 -37.82 137.34 -67.60
CA ALA A 148 -36.88 138.43 -67.39
C ALA A 148 -37.60 139.53 -66.58
N SER A 149 -37.28 139.63 -65.30
CA SER A 149 -37.50 140.86 -64.53
C SER A 149 -36.23 141.15 -63.77
N GLN A 150 -35.72 142.35 -64.05
CA GLN A 150 -34.39 142.83 -63.73
C GLN A 150 -34.07 142.79 -62.23
N LEU A 151 -32.78 142.57 -61.97
CA LEU A 151 -32.09 142.58 -60.68
C LEU A 151 -32.33 143.87 -59.88
N THR A 152 -32.36 143.73 -58.55
CA THR A 152 -32.03 144.83 -57.62
C THR A 152 -31.04 144.38 -56.53
N PRO A 153 -30.19 145.29 -56.03
CA PRO A 153 -28.92 144.94 -55.36
C PRO A 153 -29.02 144.36 -53.94
N ASP A 154 -30.18 144.38 -53.30
CA ASP A 154 -30.32 143.99 -51.88
C ASP A 154 -30.46 142.47 -51.63
N ARG A 155 -30.70 141.66 -52.68
CA ARG A 155 -30.80 140.18 -52.53
C ARG A 155 -29.45 139.45 -52.52
N LEU A 156 -28.38 140.04 -53.05
CA LEU A 156 -27.04 139.43 -53.11
C LEU A 156 -26.39 139.28 -51.73
N ALA A 157 -26.64 140.20 -50.79
CA ALA A 157 -26.04 140.15 -49.45
C ALA A 157 -26.69 139.11 -48.52
N ALA A 158 -27.92 138.68 -48.79
CA ALA A 158 -28.61 137.65 -48.01
C ALA A 158 -28.20 136.23 -48.43
N GLU A 159 -27.88 136.02 -49.72
CA GLU A 159 -27.40 134.74 -50.27
C GLU A 159 -25.97 134.41 -49.83
N GLU A 160 -25.09 135.41 -49.64
CA GLU A 160 -23.72 135.18 -49.17
C GLU A 160 -23.64 134.69 -47.72
N ARG A 161 -24.53 135.16 -46.83
CA ARG A 161 -24.57 134.71 -45.42
C ARG A 161 -25.11 133.30 -45.28
N THR A 162 -26.07 132.91 -46.14
CA THR A 162 -26.59 131.53 -46.17
C THR A 162 -25.56 130.55 -46.73
N LEU A 163 -24.77 130.97 -47.73
CA LEU A 163 -23.66 130.18 -48.26
C LEU A 163 -22.54 129.94 -47.24
N ALA A 164 -22.23 130.92 -46.40
CA ALA A 164 -21.22 130.78 -45.35
C ALA A 164 -21.67 129.78 -44.26
N ALA A 165 -22.92 129.86 -43.79
CA ALA A 165 -23.46 128.95 -42.79
C ALA A 165 -23.56 127.49 -43.31
N LEU A 166 -23.90 127.31 -44.59
CA LEU A 166 -23.92 126.00 -45.23
C LEU A 166 -22.52 125.39 -45.39
N ARG A 167 -21.47 126.20 -45.57
CA ARG A 167 -20.08 125.72 -45.60
C ARG A 167 -19.62 125.20 -44.24
N THR A 168 -19.88 125.93 -43.16
CA THR A 168 -19.50 125.48 -41.81
C THR A 168 -20.26 124.22 -41.41
N ALA A 169 -21.57 124.14 -41.71
CA ALA A 169 -22.35 122.93 -41.47
C ALA A 169 -21.87 121.72 -42.31
N ALA A 170 -21.36 121.97 -43.52
CA ALA A 170 -20.77 120.93 -44.37
C ALA A 170 -19.39 120.48 -43.85
N GLU A 171 -18.58 121.39 -43.30
CA GLU A 171 -17.30 121.08 -42.66
C GLU A 171 -17.50 120.24 -41.38
N ASP A 172 -18.45 120.62 -40.52
CA ASP A 172 -18.80 119.86 -39.31
C ASP A 172 -19.39 118.48 -39.65
N ALA A 173 -20.23 118.40 -40.68
CA ALA A 173 -20.76 117.12 -41.16
C ALA A 173 -19.65 116.22 -41.74
N ASN A 174 -18.68 116.79 -42.45
CA ASN A 174 -17.53 116.04 -42.95
C ASN A 174 -16.63 115.56 -41.81
N ALA A 175 -16.38 116.39 -40.78
CA ALA A 175 -15.63 115.98 -39.60
C ALA A 175 -16.30 114.83 -38.85
N ALA A 176 -17.62 114.88 -38.67
CA ALA A 176 -18.40 113.80 -38.05
C ALA A 176 -18.39 112.51 -38.90
N VAL A 177 -18.42 112.64 -40.24
CA VAL A 177 -18.29 111.50 -41.16
C VAL A 177 -16.89 110.89 -41.09
N ASP A 178 -15.84 111.70 -40.99
CA ASP A 178 -14.47 111.21 -40.87
C ASP A 178 -14.20 110.55 -39.51
N GLU A 179 -14.77 111.08 -38.42
CA GLU A 179 -14.74 110.44 -37.11
C GLU A 179 -15.52 109.11 -37.11
N ALA A 180 -16.71 109.08 -37.70
CA ALA A 180 -17.48 107.84 -37.85
C ALA A 180 -16.77 106.82 -38.75
N ARG A 181 -16.05 107.27 -39.79
CA ARG A 181 -15.20 106.41 -40.64
C ARG A 181 -14.01 105.87 -39.86
N ALA A 182 -13.37 106.68 -39.02
CA ALA A 182 -12.25 106.24 -38.17
C ALA A 182 -12.72 105.23 -37.12
N ALA A 183 -13.86 105.48 -36.46
CA ALA A 183 -14.46 104.54 -35.51
C ALA A 183 -14.90 103.23 -36.19
N ALA A 184 -15.50 103.31 -37.38
CA ALA A 184 -15.85 102.14 -38.17
C ALA A 184 -14.60 101.37 -38.66
N ALA A 185 -13.51 102.06 -38.98
CA ALA A 185 -12.24 101.43 -39.31
C ALA A 185 -11.64 100.69 -38.10
N ALA A 186 -11.64 101.31 -36.92
CA ALA A 186 -11.19 100.69 -35.67
C ALA A 186 -12.03 99.46 -35.30
N ALA A 187 -13.36 99.56 -35.36
CA ALA A 187 -14.26 98.44 -35.12
C ALA A 187 -14.07 97.31 -36.15
N ARG A 188 -13.78 97.63 -37.42
CA ARG A 188 -13.42 96.63 -38.43
C ARG A 188 -12.09 95.95 -38.13
N THR A 189 -11.08 96.68 -37.65
CA THR A 189 -9.79 96.08 -37.27
C THR A 189 -9.92 95.18 -36.03
N GLU A 190 -10.72 95.57 -35.04
CA GLU A 190 -10.97 94.77 -33.85
C GLU A 190 -11.80 93.52 -34.18
N ALA A 191 -12.85 93.66 -34.99
CA ALA A 191 -13.61 92.52 -35.49
C ALA A 191 -12.76 91.57 -36.36
N ALA A 192 -11.83 92.11 -37.15
CA ALA A 192 -10.87 91.31 -37.92
C ALA A 192 -9.89 90.56 -37.01
N ALA A 193 -9.38 91.20 -35.95
CA ALA A 193 -8.50 90.58 -34.96
C ALA A 193 -9.23 89.47 -34.18
N ALA A 194 -10.43 89.73 -33.67
CA ALA A 194 -11.24 88.72 -32.98
C ALA A 194 -11.62 87.55 -33.90
N LYS A 195 -11.88 87.81 -35.19
CA LYS A 195 -12.12 86.75 -36.18
C LYS A 195 -10.85 85.94 -36.48
N ALA A 196 -9.69 86.58 -36.50
CA ALA A 196 -8.40 85.88 -36.66
C ALA A 196 -8.08 85.01 -35.45
N GLU A 197 -8.29 85.51 -34.23
CA GLU A 197 -8.08 84.76 -32.99
C GLU A 197 -9.06 83.58 -32.86
N ALA A 198 -10.36 83.81 -33.12
CA ALA A 198 -11.34 82.72 -33.18
C ALA A 198 -11.02 81.71 -34.30
N GLY A 199 -10.44 82.18 -35.42
CA GLY A 199 -9.92 81.33 -36.49
C GLY A 199 -8.76 80.45 -36.03
N ALA A 200 -7.79 81.03 -35.31
CA ALA A 200 -6.64 80.33 -34.76
C ALA A 200 -7.05 79.32 -33.67
N ALA A 201 -7.92 79.71 -32.74
CA ALA A 201 -8.45 78.81 -31.70
C ALA A 201 -9.23 77.62 -32.30
N ARG A 202 -10.02 77.86 -33.36
CA ARG A 202 -10.71 76.78 -34.10
C ARG A 202 -9.74 75.91 -34.89
N ALA A 203 -8.64 76.46 -35.40
CA ALA A 203 -7.60 75.67 -36.06
C ALA A 203 -6.86 74.77 -35.06
N GLU A 204 -6.49 75.31 -33.90
CA GLU A 204 -5.82 74.54 -32.84
C GLU A 204 -6.74 73.47 -32.24
N SER A 205 -8.00 73.80 -31.94
CA SER A 205 -8.99 72.82 -31.48
C SER A 205 -9.21 71.70 -32.51
N ARG A 206 -9.24 72.02 -33.82
CA ARG A 206 -9.30 71.00 -34.87
C ARG A 206 -8.04 70.15 -34.93
N ARG A 207 -6.85 70.73 -34.69
CA ARG A 207 -5.59 69.99 -34.64
C ARG A 207 -5.56 69.01 -33.47
N ILE A 208 -5.91 69.47 -32.26
CA ILE A 208 -5.99 68.62 -31.06
C ILE A 208 -7.01 67.50 -31.25
N LEU A 209 -8.18 67.80 -31.82
CA LEU A 209 -9.19 66.77 -32.11
C LEU A 209 -8.72 65.78 -33.17
N ALA A 210 -7.98 66.22 -34.20
CA ALA A 210 -7.41 65.33 -35.20
C ALA A 210 -6.32 64.43 -34.59
N GLU A 211 -5.47 64.98 -33.73
CA GLU A 211 -4.40 64.25 -33.04
C GLU A 211 -4.97 63.23 -32.04
N ALA A 212 -5.95 63.63 -31.22
CA ALA A 212 -6.65 62.73 -30.30
C ALA A 212 -7.43 61.63 -31.04
N ARG A 213 -8.01 61.92 -32.21
CA ARG A 213 -8.64 60.90 -33.06
C ARG A 213 -7.61 59.92 -33.64
N ALA A 214 -6.50 60.43 -34.17
CA ALA A 214 -5.43 59.58 -34.70
C ALA A 214 -4.81 58.69 -33.61
N GLU A 215 -4.62 59.23 -32.40
CA GLU A 215 -4.13 58.44 -31.27
C GLU A 215 -5.15 57.39 -30.82
N SER A 216 -6.44 57.74 -30.72
CA SER A 216 -7.51 56.80 -30.41
C SER A 216 -7.61 55.67 -31.44
N GLU A 217 -7.56 56.01 -32.73
CA GLU A 217 -7.51 55.02 -33.82
C GLU A 217 -6.27 54.12 -33.72
N ALA A 218 -5.10 54.68 -33.42
CA ALA A 218 -3.87 53.90 -33.25
C ALA A 218 -3.90 53.00 -31.99
N VAL A 219 -4.57 53.43 -30.91
CA VAL A 219 -4.77 52.59 -29.71
C VAL A 219 -5.75 51.47 -30.01
N LEU A 220 -6.86 51.75 -30.71
CA LEU A 220 -7.85 50.74 -31.11
C LEU A 220 -7.24 49.72 -32.07
N ASP A 221 -6.46 50.15 -33.07
CA ASP A 221 -5.78 49.26 -34.01
C ASP A 221 -4.73 48.38 -33.29
N ARG A 222 -3.97 48.95 -32.35
CA ARG A 222 -3.05 48.17 -31.51
C ARG A 222 -3.78 47.16 -30.62
N ALA A 223 -4.87 47.58 -29.97
CA ALA A 223 -5.69 46.69 -29.14
C ALA A 223 -6.34 45.58 -29.97
N HIS A 224 -6.80 45.88 -31.19
CA HIS A 224 -7.37 44.90 -32.10
C HIS A 224 -6.34 43.87 -32.52
N ARG A 225 -5.15 44.31 -33.00
CA ARG A 225 -4.07 43.40 -33.40
C ARG A 225 -3.57 42.55 -32.24
N GLN A 226 -3.47 43.12 -31.04
CA GLN A 226 -3.10 42.38 -29.85
C GLN A 226 -4.16 41.33 -29.49
N SER A 227 -5.44 41.70 -29.51
CA SER A 227 -6.54 40.77 -29.27
C SER A 227 -6.60 39.65 -30.31
N GLU A 228 -6.38 39.96 -31.59
CA GLU A 228 -6.30 38.96 -32.66
C GLU A 228 -5.12 38.02 -32.45
N HIS A 229 -3.95 38.55 -32.08
CA HIS A 229 -2.78 37.74 -31.80
C HIS A 229 -2.98 36.83 -30.59
N GLU A 230 -3.54 37.35 -29.50
CA GLU A 230 -3.88 36.58 -28.30
C GLU A 230 -4.94 35.51 -28.60
N ALA A 231 -5.96 35.83 -29.41
CA ALA A 231 -6.98 34.88 -29.84
C ALA A 231 -6.38 33.77 -30.73
N GLU A 232 -5.46 34.11 -31.63
CA GLU A 232 -4.76 33.14 -32.46
C GLU A 232 -3.86 32.23 -31.63
N GLN A 233 -3.10 32.79 -30.69
CA GLN A 233 -2.27 32.03 -29.76
C GLN A 233 -3.12 31.10 -28.88
N ALA A 234 -4.24 31.59 -28.33
CA ALA A 234 -5.16 30.78 -27.53
C ALA A 234 -5.78 29.64 -28.34
N ARG A 235 -6.19 29.90 -29.60
CA ARG A 235 -6.68 28.86 -30.52
C ARG A 235 -5.61 27.83 -30.86
N ALA A 236 -4.38 28.28 -31.14
CA ALA A 236 -3.27 27.38 -31.42
C ALA A 236 -2.89 26.53 -30.20
N ALA A 237 -2.89 27.11 -29.00
CA ALA A 237 -2.65 26.40 -27.75
C ALA A 237 -3.76 25.36 -27.46
N ALA A 238 -5.03 25.75 -27.60
CA ALA A 238 -6.18 24.85 -27.44
C ALA A 238 -6.13 23.69 -28.45
N LYS A 239 -5.78 23.97 -29.72
CA LYS A 239 -5.62 22.94 -30.74
C LYS A 239 -4.50 21.95 -30.40
N ARG A 240 -3.33 22.45 -29.98
CA ARG A 240 -2.20 21.58 -29.56
C ARG A 240 -2.53 20.77 -28.31
N ALA A 241 -3.26 21.35 -27.36
CA ALA A 241 -3.72 20.63 -26.18
C ALA A 241 -4.70 19.50 -26.56
N GLY A 242 -5.68 19.79 -27.42
CA GLY A 242 -6.62 18.79 -27.93
C GLY A 242 -5.94 17.69 -28.76
N GLU A 243 -4.96 18.03 -29.61
CA GLU A 243 -4.19 17.03 -30.36
C GLU A 243 -3.37 16.12 -29.43
N ARG A 244 -2.78 16.67 -28.37
CA ARG A 244 -2.05 15.88 -27.36
C ARG A 244 -2.97 14.97 -26.57
N GLU A 245 -4.12 15.47 -26.12
CA GLU A 245 -5.12 14.69 -25.41
C GLU A 245 -5.67 13.56 -26.30
N LEU A 246 -6.00 13.86 -27.55
CA LEU A 246 -6.44 12.86 -28.52
C LEU A 246 -5.36 11.80 -28.80
N ALA A 247 -4.09 12.20 -28.91
CA ALA A 247 -2.97 11.28 -29.08
C ALA A 247 -2.79 10.36 -27.86
N GLN A 248 -2.93 10.91 -26.64
CA GLN A 248 -2.86 10.14 -25.39
C GLN A 248 -4.04 9.15 -25.30
N LEU A 249 -5.26 9.60 -25.54
CA LEU A 249 -6.44 8.74 -25.56
C LEU A 249 -6.32 7.63 -26.61
N THR A 250 -5.79 7.94 -27.79
CA THR A 250 -5.55 6.94 -28.85
C THR A 250 -4.47 5.94 -28.44
N ALA A 251 -3.41 6.37 -27.77
CA ALA A 251 -2.37 5.48 -27.27
C ALA A 251 -2.91 4.52 -26.21
N VAL A 252 -3.66 5.03 -25.23
CA VAL A 252 -4.31 4.22 -24.19
C VAL A 252 -5.31 3.24 -24.80
N ALA A 253 -6.14 3.68 -25.74
CA ALA A 253 -7.11 2.81 -26.42
C ALA A 253 -6.41 1.67 -27.20
N ARG A 254 -5.28 1.98 -27.86
CA ARG A 254 -4.47 0.95 -28.55
C ARG A 254 -3.85 -0.05 -27.58
N GLU A 255 -3.32 0.42 -26.47
CA GLU A 255 -2.74 -0.44 -25.43
C GLU A 255 -3.81 -1.36 -24.84
N GLN A 256 -4.97 -0.80 -24.46
CA GLN A 256 -6.12 -1.59 -23.97
C GLN A 256 -6.59 -2.62 -24.99
N THR A 257 -6.60 -2.29 -26.28
CA THR A 257 -6.96 -3.22 -27.35
C THR A 257 -5.94 -4.34 -27.47
N GLN A 258 -4.65 -4.03 -27.44
CA GLN A 258 -3.59 -5.04 -27.49
C GLN A 258 -3.62 -5.96 -26.26
N ASP A 259 -3.89 -5.41 -25.08
CA ASP A 259 -4.03 -6.20 -23.85
C ASP A 259 -5.27 -7.08 -23.87
N ALA A 260 -6.39 -6.59 -24.43
CA ALA A 260 -7.58 -7.40 -24.67
C ALA A 260 -7.29 -8.55 -25.64
N GLU A 261 -6.59 -8.29 -26.76
CA GLU A 261 -6.20 -9.32 -27.71
C GLU A 261 -5.24 -10.36 -27.10
N ARG A 262 -4.27 -9.93 -26.29
CA ARG A 262 -3.36 -10.85 -25.58
C ARG A 262 -4.13 -11.73 -24.59
N ARG A 263 -5.08 -11.16 -23.85
CA ARG A 263 -5.94 -11.91 -22.94
C ARG A 263 -6.82 -12.90 -23.71
N GLN A 264 -7.41 -12.49 -24.82
CA GLN A 264 -8.21 -13.37 -25.66
C GLN A 264 -7.39 -14.55 -26.18
N ARG A 265 -6.21 -14.33 -26.73
CA ARG A 265 -5.34 -15.42 -27.21
C ARG A 265 -4.99 -16.43 -26.11
N ARG A 266 -4.74 -15.96 -24.89
CA ARG A 266 -4.49 -16.83 -23.73
C ARG A 266 -5.71 -17.64 -23.32
N LEU A 267 -6.91 -17.05 -23.45
CA LEU A 267 -8.17 -17.76 -23.21
C LEU A 267 -8.42 -18.82 -24.28
N ASP A 268 -8.24 -18.48 -25.55
CA ASP A 268 -8.41 -19.41 -26.67
C ASP A 268 -7.44 -20.61 -26.56
N GLU A 269 -6.19 -20.36 -26.15
CA GLU A 269 -5.21 -21.44 -25.93
C GLU A 269 -5.64 -22.36 -24.77
N ARG A 270 -6.13 -21.79 -23.67
CA ARG A 270 -6.66 -22.56 -22.54
C ARG A 270 -7.90 -23.37 -22.92
N GLU A 271 -8.82 -22.77 -23.67
CA GLU A 271 -10.02 -23.43 -24.15
C GLU A 271 -9.66 -24.62 -25.05
N ARG A 272 -8.67 -24.46 -25.93
CA ARG A 272 -8.15 -25.57 -26.75
C ARG A 272 -7.55 -26.70 -25.89
N LEU A 273 -6.73 -26.37 -24.90
CA LEU A 273 -6.14 -27.39 -24.00
C LEU A 273 -7.21 -28.14 -23.21
N LEU A 274 -8.23 -27.43 -22.72
CA LEU A 274 -9.37 -28.04 -22.02
C LEU A 274 -10.20 -28.92 -22.94
N ALA A 275 -10.38 -28.53 -24.21
CA ALA A 275 -11.07 -29.36 -25.19
C ALA A 275 -10.30 -30.65 -25.50
N GLU A 276 -8.98 -30.58 -25.65
CA GLU A 276 -8.11 -31.76 -25.84
C GLU A 276 -8.15 -32.70 -24.62
N GLU A 277 -8.17 -32.15 -23.41
CA GLU A 277 -8.29 -32.93 -22.18
C GLU A 277 -9.67 -33.59 -22.06
N ALA A 278 -10.75 -32.87 -22.38
CA ALA A 278 -12.10 -33.40 -22.40
C ALA A 278 -12.24 -34.57 -23.40
N GLU A 279 -11.61 -34.47 -24.58
CA GLU A 279 -11.60 -35.56 -25.56
C GLU A 279 -10.82 -36.79 -25.03
N ARG A 280 -9.67 -36.58 -24.38
CA ARG A 280 -8.91 -37.68 -23.74
C ARG A 280 -9.71 -38.37 -22.64
N LEU A 281 -10.43 -37.60 -21.83
CA LEU A 281 -11.30 -38.14 -20.78
C LEU A 281 -12.46 -38.93 -21.40
N ALA A 282 -13.11 -38.40 -22.44
CA ALA A 282 -14.18 -39.11 -23.13
C ALA A 282 -13.70 -40.42 -23.77
N GLU A 283 -12.50 -40.45 -24.35
CA GLU A 283 -11.89 -41.69 -24.87
C GLU A 283 -11.58 -42.69 -23.77
N ARG A 284 -11.09 -42.22 -22.61
CA ARG A 284 -10.83 -43.07 -21.45
C ARG A 284 -12.13 -43.67 -20.91
N ASP A 285 -13.20 -42.87 -20.81
CA ASP A 285 -14.51 -43.35 -20.36
C ASP A 285 -15.07 -44.41 -21.32
N ARG A 286 -14.96 -44.21 -22.64
CA ARG A 286 -15.36 -45.24 -23.62
C ARG A 286 -14.59 -46.54 -23.44
N ARG A 287 -13.28 -46.48 -23.16
CA ARG A 287 -12.46 -47.69 -22.90
C ARG A 287 -12.88 -48.38 -21.61
N ILE A 288 -13.18 -47.62 -20.56
CA ILE A 288 -13.65 -48.18 -19.29
C ILE A 288 -15.01 -48.85 -19.51
N SER A 289 -15.97 -48.18 -20.15
CA SER A 289 -17.29 -48.76 -20.43
C SER A 289 -17.20 -50.01 -21.33
N ALA A 290 -16.27 -50.04 -22.29
CA ALA A 290 -16.03 -51.23 -23.10
C ALA A 290 -15.46 -52.39 -22.26
N ALA A 291 -14.53 -52.10 -21.35
CA ALA A 291 -13.96 -53.11 -20.45
C ALA A 291 -14.99 -53.61 -19.42
N GLU A 292 -15.86 -52.74 -18.92
CA GLU A 292 -16.98 -53.11 -18.04
C GLU A 292 -17.97 -54.02 -18.75
N LEU A 293 -18.32 -53.72 -20.00
CA LEU A 293 -19.18 -54.57 -20.81
C LEU A 293 -18.50 -55.94 -21.06
N GLU A 294 -17.20 -55.94 -21.39
CA GLU A 294 -16.45 -57.18 -21.57
C GLU A 294 -16.43 -58.01 -20.27
N MET A 295 -16.17 -57.38 -19.12
CA MET A 295 -16.21 -58.07 -17.83
C MET A 295 -17.60 -58.62 -17.52
N SER A 296 -18.66 -57.86 -17.76
CA SER A 296 -20.03 -58.35 -17.58
C SER A 296 -20.35 -59.55 -18.49
N THR A 297 -19.87 -59.54 -19.74
CA THR A 297 -20.02 -60.72 -20.62
C THR A 297 -19.21 -61.92 -20.14
N ARG A 298 -18.02 -61.70 -19.56
CA ARG A 298 -17.22 -62.78 -18.96
C ARG A 298 -17.89 -63.32 -17.71
N GLU A 299 -18.42 -62.47 -16.84
CA GLU A 299 -19.17 -62.87 -15.64
C GLU A 299 -20.40 -63.70 -16.00
N THR A 300 -21.19 -63.27 -16.98
CA THR A 300 -22.34 -64.06 -17.44
C THR A 300 -21.93 -65.38 -18.08
N THR A 301 -20.82 -65.41 -18.82
CA THR A 301 -20.26 -66.65 -19.38
C THR A 301 -19.74 -67.59 -18.29
N LEU A 302 -19.05 -67.05 -17.28
CA LEU A 302 -18.53 -67.80 -16.14
C LEU A 302 -19.69 -68.34 -15.31
N SER A 303 -20.70 -67.53 -15.01
CA SER A 303 -21.91 -67.95 -14.32
C SER A 303 -22.65 -69.05 -15.10
N GLY A 304 -22.74 -68.95 -16.42
CA GLY A 304 -23.29 -70.03 -17.26
C GLY A 304 -22.46 -71.31 -17.20
N ARG A 305 -21.12 -71.20 -17.17
CA ARG A 305 -20.22 -72.35 -16.99
C ARG A 305 -20.36 -72.95 -15.60
N GLU A 306 -20.42 -72.14 -14.56
CA GLU A 306 -20.66 -72.57 -13.18
C GLU A 306 -21.99 -73.32 -13.08
N LEU A 307 -23.04 -72.84 -13.73
CA LEU A 307 -24.32 -73.54 -13.80
C LEU A 307 -24.17 -74.91 -14.49
N SER A 308 -23.46 -74.96 -15.63
CA SER A 308 -23.23 -76.23 -16.34
C SER A 308 -22.34 -77.20 -15.54
N ILE A 309 -21.39 -76.68 -14.78
CA ILE A 309 -20.54 -77.46 -13.88
C ILE A 309 -21.38 -77.97 -12.73
N ALA A 310 -22.24 -77.15 -12.13
CA ALA A 310 -23.16 -77.57 -11.08
C ALA A 310 -24.16 -78.63 -11.58
N GLU A 311 -24.66 -78.52 -12.81
CA GLU A 311 -25.49 -79.55 -13.44
C GLU A 311 -24.71 -80.85 -13.69
N ALA A 312 -23.47 -80.77 -14.18
CA ALA A 312 -22.61 -81.94 -14.38
C ALA A 312 -22.14 -82.56 -13.06
N GLU A 313 -21.97 -81.75 -12.01
CA GLU A 313 -21.67 -82.18 -10.65
C GLU A 313 -22.90 -82.80 -10.00
N GLU A 314 -24.12 -82.30 -10.25
CA GLU A 314 -25.38 -82.92 -9.87
C GLU A 314 -25.55 -84.29 -10.55
N GLU A 315 -25.25 -84.39 -11.84
CA GLU A 315 -25.30 -85.64 -12.60
C GLU A 315 -24.24 -86.64 -12.11
N LYS A 316 -23.01 -86.17 -11.89
CA LYS A 316 -21.96 -86.97 -11.21
C LYS A 316 -22.36 -87.34 -9.79
N ARG A 317 -23.04 -86.46 -9.05
CA ARG A 317 -23.47 -86.72 -7.68
C ARG A 317 -24.58 -87.74 -7.66
N ARG A 318 -25.53 -87.72 -8.60
CA ARG A 318 -26.53 -88.79 -8.76
C ARG A 318 -25.88 -90.12 -9.16
N GLU A 319 -24.85 -90.07 -9.99
CA GLU A 319 -24.09 -91.25 -10.40
C GLU A 319 -23.19 -91.79 -9.26
N LEU A 320 -22.64 -90.90 -8.42
CA LEU A 320 -21.90 -91.21 -7.21
C LEU A 320 -22.84 -91.61 -6.05
N GLU A 321 -24.05 -91.09 -5.93
CA GLU A 321 -25.08 -91.53 -4.97
C GLU A 321 -25.58 -92.94 -5.33
N ARG A 322 -25.57 -93.27 -6.63
CA ARG A 322 -25.86 -94.61 -7.16
C ARG A 322 -24.69 -95.60 -6.96
N ILE A 323 -23.44 -95.12 -6.98
CA ILE A 323 -22.20 -95.95 -6.88
C ILE A 323 -21.65 -96.04 -5.45
N ALA A 324 -21.79 -94.97 -4.67
CA ALA A 324 -21.32 -94.82 -3.32
C ALA A 324 -22.53 -94.59 -2.41
N SER A 325 -22.93 -95.63 -1.70
CA SER A 325 -23.86 -95.52 -0.59
C SER A 325 -23.23 -94.73 0.57
N LEU A 326 -23.15 -93.41 0.43
CA LEU A 326 -22.79 -92.47 1.48
C LEU A 326 -23.97 -91.51 1.68
N THR A 327 -24.35 -91.30 2.93
CA THR A 327 -25.54 -90.53 3.34
C THR A 327 -25.38 -89.04 3.07
N ALA A 328 -26.44 -88.38 2.58
CA ALA A 328 -26.49 -86.95 2.22
C ALA A 328 -25.92 -85.98 3.29
N GLU A 329 -26.01 -86.33 4.58
CA GLU A 329 -25.47 -85.50 5.65
C GLU A 329 -23.95 -85.48 5.73
N ALA A 330 -23.25 -86.51 5.23
CA ALA A 330 -21.79 -86.50 5.19
C ALA A 330 -21.25 -85.50 4.15
N ALA A 331 -21.89 -85.41 2.98
CA ALA A 331 -21.50 -84.49 1.90
C ALA A 331 -21.81 -83.02 2.25
N LYS A 332 -22.92 -82.78 2.96
CA LYS A 332 -23.28 -81.44 3.44
C LYS A 332 -22.29 -80.92 4.48
N GLN A 333 -21.78 -81.78 5.36
CA GLN A 333 -20.79 -81.41 6.37
C GLN A 333 -19.47 -80.94 5.74
N GLU A 334 -18.99 -81.66 4.73
CA GLU A 334 -17.74 -81.38 4.02
C GLU A 334 -17.80 -80.08 3.20
N LEU A 335 -18.95 -79.80 2.58
CA LEU A 335 -19.18 -78.54 1.85
C LEU A 335 -19.19 -77.33 2.78
N ILE A 336 -19.82 -77.45 3.95
CA ILE A 336 -19.84 -76.39 4.97
C ILE A 336 -18.43 -76.11 5.48
N GLU A 337 -17.62 -77.14 5.74
CA GLU A 337 -16.21 -76.96 6.14
C GLU A 337 -15.38 -76.24 5.07
N THR A 338 -15.64 -76.52 3.78
CA THR A 338 -14.91 -75.90 2.67
C THR A 338 -15.24 -74.41 2.53
N ILE A 339 -16.52 -74.06 2.61
CA ILE A 339 -17.00 -72.67 2.54
C ILE A 339 -16.53 -71.89 3.76
N GLU A 340 -16.59 -72.48 4.96
CA GLU A 340 -16.00 -71.86 6.16
C GLU A 340 -14.50 -71.59 6.00
N GLY A 341 -13.77 -72.52 5.38
CA GLY A 341 -12.33 -72.37 5.12
C GLY A 341 -12.01 -71.26 4.11
N GLN A 342 -12.84 -71.05 3.08
CA GLN A 342 -12.69 -69.94 2.13
C GLN A 342 -13.04 -68.59 2.78
N ALA A 343 -14.18 -68.49 3.47
CA ALA A 343 -14.60 -67.27 4.15
C ALA A 343 -13.59 -66.80 5.21
N LYS A 344 -12.99 -67.75 5.96
CA LYS A 344 -11.92 -67.45 6.93
C LYS A 344 -10.66 -66.87 6.27
N ARG A 345 -10.29 -67.32 5.06
CA ARG A 345 -9.13 -66.81 4.33
C ARG A 345 -9.37 -65.42 3.77
N GLU A 346 -10.52 -65.16 3.17
CA GLU A 346 -10.89 -63.83 2.65
C GLU A 346 -11.00 -62.81 3.78
N ALA A 347 -11.64 -63.19 4.89
CA ALA A 347 -11.71 -62.34 6.09
C ALA A 347 -10.32 -62.02 6.64
N ALA A 348 -9.38 -62.97 6.64
CA ALA A 348 -8.02 -62.75 7.11
C ALA A 348 -7.23 -61.75 6.25
N ILE A 349 -7.41 -61.78 4.92
CA ILE A 349 -6.79 -60.82 4.00
C ILE A 349 -7.37 -59.42 4.24
N LEU A 350 -8.70 -59.30 4.28
CA LEU A 350 -9.38 -58.03 4.52
C LEU A 350 -8.99 -57.41 5.88
N ILE A 351 -8.91 -58.22 6.93
CA ILE A 351 -8.46 -57.77 8.26
C ILE A 351 -7.03 -57.22 8.18
N ARG A 352 -6.13 -57.93 7.49
CA ARG A 352 -4.74 -57.51 7.34
C ARG A 352 -4.61 -56.18 6.57
N ASP A 353 -5.40 -55.99 5.52
CA ASP A 353 -5.40 -54.74 4.75
C ASP A 353 -5.94 -53.58 5.58
N ILE A 354 -7.05 -53.78 6.30
CA ILE A 354 -7.61 -52.78 7.23
C ILE A 354 -6.60 -52.44 8.34
N GLU A 355 -5.89 -53.43 8.88
CA GLU A 355 -4.86 -53.21 9.90
C GLU A 355 -3.67 -52.41 9.37
N ASN A 356 -3.22 -52.68 8.14
CA ASN A 356 -2.12 -51.95 7.51
C ASN A 356 -2.51 -50.50 7.23
N ASP A 357 -3.70 -50.26 6.68
CA ASP A 357 -4.22 -48.92 6.41
C ASP A 357 -4.41 -48.11 7.70
N ALA A 358 -4.98 -48.76 8.73
CA ALA A 358 -5.13 -48.15 10.05
C ALA A 358 -3.78 -47.80 10.67
N ARG A 359 -2.77 -48.68 10.55
CA ARG A 359 -1.42 -48.43 11.06
C ARG A 359 -0.73 -47.29 10.32
N SER A 360 -0.77 -47.30 8.99
CA SER A 360 -0.19 -46.23 8.15
C SER A 360 -0.81 -44.86 8.45
N THR A 361 -2.14 -44.80 8.53
CA THR A 361 -2.87 -43.57 8.86
C THR A 361 -2.56 -43.09 10.29
N ALA A 362 -2.48 -44.02 11.24
CA ALA A 362 -2.15 -43.70 12.63
C ALA A 362 -0.72 -43.16 12.76
N GLU A 363 0.25 -43.76 12.07
CA GLU A 363 1.64 -43.29 12.05
C GLU A 363 1.76 -41.90 11.42
N GLN A 364 1.12 -41.64 10.28
CA GLN A 364 1.12 -40.31 9.68
C GLN A 364 0.50 -39.27 10.60
N ARG A 365 -0.64 -39.59 11.21
CA ARG A 365 -1.35 -38.68 12.12
C ARG A 365 -0.56 -38.43 13.41
N ALA A 366 0.11 -39.44 13.96
CA ALA A 366 0.99 -39.30 15.11
C ALA A 366 2.15 -38.34 14.81
N ARG A 367 2.77 -38.45 13.62
CA ARG A 367 3.84 -37.53 13.19
C ARG A 367 3.36 -36.08 13.11
N HIS A 368 2.22 -35.83 12.48
CA HIS A 368 1.63 -34.48 12.44
C HIS A 368 1.36 -33.91 13.83
N VAL A 369 0.78 -34.71 14.74
CA VAL A 369 0.49 -34.25 16.11
C VAL A 369 1.76 -33.88 16.88
N VAL A 370 2.83 -34.67 16.74
CA VAL A 370 4.12 -34.36 17.37
C VAL A 370 4.72 -33.07 16.79
N VAL A 371 4.68 -32.92 15.46
CA VAL A 371 5.17 -31.73 14.75
C VAL A 371 4.40 -30.47 15.17
N ASP A 372 3.07 -30.52 15.19
CA ASP A 372 2.21 -29.43 15.65
C ASP A 372 2.48 -29.05 17.11
N ALA A 373 2.80 -30.04 17.96
CA ALA A 373 3.11 -29.79 19.36
C ALA A 373 4.46 -29.06 19.53
N ILE A 374 5.47 -29.41 18.73
CA ILE A 374 6.78 -28.74 18.75
C ILE A 374 6.63 -27.29 18.30
N GLN A 375 5.85 -27.04 17.25
CA GLN A 375 5.58 -25.68 16.73
C GLN A 375 4.97 -24.76 17.80
N ARG A 376 4.07 -25.27 18.66
CA ARG A 376 3.40 -24.47 19.69
C ARG A 376 4.28 -24.03 20.86
N VAL A 377 5.37 -24.75 21.11
CA VAL A 377 6.29 -24.46 22.23
C VAL A 377 7.37 -23.45 21.81
N ALA A 378 7.60 -23.33 20.52
CA ALA A 378 8.55 -22.43 19.88
C ALA A 378 7.96 -21.01 19.71
N SER A 379 8.16 -20.09 20.66
CA SER A 379 7.80 -18.67 20.49
C SER A 379 9.00 -17.73 20.67
N GLU A 380 8.96 -16.58 20.00
CA GLU A 380 10.09 -15.66 19.83
C GLU A 380 9.82 -14.22 20.30
N GLN A 381 10.88 -13.52 20.71
CA GLN A 381 10.99 -12.05 20.84
C GLN A 381 12.43 -11.57 20.51
N THR A 382 12.53 -10.52 19.65
CA THR A 382 13.46 -9.34 19.51
C THR A 382 14.97 -9.46 19.85
N ALA A 383 15.96 -8.62 19.45
CA ALA A 383 16.22 -7.45 18.56
C ALA A 383 17.74 -7.47 18.15
N GLU A 384 18.17 -6.68 17.14
CA GLU A 384 19.51 -6.71 16.51
C GLU A 384 20.56 -5.71 17.09
N SER A 385 21.86 -5.90 16.80
CA SER A 385 22.95 -4.94 17.11
C SER A 385 23.88 -4.69 15.89
N VAL A 386 24.29 -3.43 15.67
CA VAL A 386 24.87 -2.94 14.39
C VAL A 386 26.36 -2.54 14.50
N VAL A 387 27.03 -2.69 15.65
CA VAL A 387 28.35 -2.06 15.91
C VAL A 387 29.48 -3.10 16.09
N SER A 388 30.68 -2.80 15.56
CA SER A 388 31.92 -3.57 15.82
C SER A 388 32.99 -2.68 16.49
N VAL A 389 33.71 -3.22 17.47
CA VAL A 389 34.73 -2.50 18.26
C VAL A 389 36.12 -3.03 17.90
N LEU A 390 37.04 -2.14 17.52
CA LEU A 390 38.47 -2.46 17.31
C LEU A 390 39.33 -1.76 18.38
N HIS A 391 40.20 -2.52 19.03
CA HIS A 391 41.15 -2.01 20.02
C HIS A 391 42.45 -1.60 19.33
N LEU A 392 43.00 -0.45 19.71
CA LEU A 392 44.23 0.12 19.18
C LEU A 392 45.38 -0.04 20.18
N PRO A 393 46.63 -0.19 19.70
CA PRO A 393 47.79 -0.35 20.56
C PRO A 393 48.22 0.94 21.29
N SER A 394 47.78 2.11 20.83
CA SER A 394 48.03 3.41 21.49
C SER A 394 47.12 4.52 20.93
N ASP A 395 46.93 5.60 21.69
CA ASP A 395 46.23 6.80 21.20
C ASP A 395 47.01 7.53 20.08
N GLU A 396 48.33 7.34 19.99
CA GLU A 396 49.10 7.83 18.83
C GLU A 396 48.63 7.18 17.53
N MET A 397 48.27 5.89 17.58
CA MET A 397 47.69 5.17 16.44
C MET A 397 46.34 5.77 16.04
N LYS A 398 45.50 6.14 17.02
CA LYS A 398 44.22 6.83 16.80
C LYS A 398 44.44 8.14 16.01
N GLY A 399 45.46 8.91 16.37
CA GLY A 399 45.87 10.12 15.63
C GLY A 399 46.32 9.87 14.19
N ARG A 400 47.03 8.77 13.93
CA ARG A 400 47.45 8.36 12.57
C ARG A 400 46.28 7.89 11.70
N ILE A 401 45.30 7.22 12.31
CA ILE A 401 44.06 6.77 11.65
C ILE A 401 43.23 7.98 11.19
N ILE A 402 43.11 9.03 12.03
CA ILE A 402 42.46 10.29 11.65
C ILE A 402 43.26 10.97 10.53
N GLY A 403 44.57 11.11 10.73
CA GLY A 403 45.46 11.85 9.84
C GLY A 403 45.26 13.36 9.93
N ARG A 404 46.12 14.14 9.26
CA ARG A 404 46.01 15.61 9.24
C ARG A 404 44.68 16.00 8.56
N GLU A 405 43.88 16.82 9.25
CA GLU A 405 42.55 17.28 8.79
C GLU A 405 41.54 16.15 8.49
N GLY A 406 41.74 14.97 9.07
CA GLY A 406 40.85 13.82 8.80
C GLY A 406 41.06 13.19 7.41
N ARG A 407 42.19 13.47 6.74
CA ARG A 407 42.47 12.93 5.40
C ARG A 407 42.45 11.40 5.34
N ASN A 408 42.98 10.73 6.36
CA ASN A 408 43.14 9.28 6.35
C ASN A 408 41.81 8.59 6.66
N ILE A 409 41.08 9.08 7.66
CA ILE A 409 39.73 8.57 7.97
C ILE A 409 38.79 8.74 6.78
N ARG A 410 38.76 9.91 6.12
CA ARG A 410 37.92 10.11 4.92
C ARG A 410 38.31 9.20 3.77
N ALA A 411 39.61 8.98 3.55
CA ALA A 411 40.07 8.04 2.53
C ALA A 411 39.65 6.61 2.87
N PHE A 412 39.78 6.19 4.14
CA PHE A 412 39.32 4.89 4.61
C PHE A 412 37.82 4.71 4.44
N GLU A 413 37.00 5.66 4.88
CA GLU A 413 35.55 5.62 4.74
C GLU A 413 35.12 5.60 3.27
N SER A 414 35.77 6.40 2.42
CA SER A 414 35.47 6.44 0.99
C SER A 414 35.86 5.16 0.25
N VAL A 415 36.98 4.52 0.60
CA VAL A 415 37.46 3.29 -0.05
C VAL A 415 36.69 2.08 0.44
N THR A 416 36.53 1.95 1.76
CA THR A 416 35.91 0.77 2.39
C THR A 416 34.38 0.84 2.40
N GLY A 417 33.80 2.04 2.37
CA GLY A 417 32.37 2.24 2.61
C GLY A 417 31.93 1.90 4.05
N VAL A 418 32.86 1.91 5.01
CA VAL A 418 32.61 1.67 6.44
C VAL A 418 32.85 2.96 7.20
N ASN A 419 31.88 3.39 8.01
CA ASN A 419 32.01 4.60 8.82
C ASN A 419 32.84 4.31 10.07
N LEU A 420 33.79 5.18 10.36
CA LEU A 420 34.71 5.03 11.47
C LEU A 420 34.36 6.04 12.57
N ILE A 421 33.72 5.58 13.62
CA ILE A 421 33.30 6.43 14.73
C ILE A 421 34.41 6.46 15.78
N ILE A 422 34.96 7.65 15.97
CA ILE A 422 36.02 7.93 16.93
C ILE A 422 35.40 8.74 18.07
N ASP A 423 35.25 8.11 19.23
CA ASP A 423 34.69 8.73 20.44
C ASP A 423 35.79 8.95 21.51
N ASP A 424 35.45 9.54 22.65
CA ASP A 424 36.35 9.79 23.79
C ASP A 424 36.82 8.51 24.50
N THR A 425 36.40 7.33 24.02
CA THR A 425 36.90 6.05 24.52
C THR A 425 38.39 5.90 24.17
N PRO A 426 39.29 5.72 25.18
CA PRO A 426 40.71 5.54 24.94
C PRO A 426 40.98 4.23 24.21
N GLU A 427 41.99 4.21 23.32
CA GLU A 427 42.48 2.99 22.66
C GLU A 427 41.41 2.18 21.90
N ALA A 428 40.26 2.76 21.54
CA ALA A 428 39.21 2.06 20.81
C ALA A 428 38.61 2.91 19.68
N VAL A 429 38.23 2.23 18.60
CA VAL A 429 37.54 2.82 17.46
C VAL A 429 36.38 1.92 17.04
N LEU A 430 35.25 2.53 16.72
CA LEU A 430 34.03 1.83 16.36
C LEU A 430 33.86 1.82 14.84
N LEU A 431 33.61 0.64 14.28
CA LEU A 431 33.30 0.45 12.86
C LEU A 431 31.80 0.24 12.72
N SER A 432 31.16 1.10 11.94
CA SER A 432 29.72 1.06 11.67
C SER A 432 29.47 0.87 10.17
N CYS A 433 28.74 -0.18 9.81
CA CYS A 433 28.32 -0.47 8.44
C CYS A 433 27.15 -1.45 8.47
N PHE A 434 26.15 -1.29 7.60
CA PHE A 434 25.00 -2.20 7.52
C PHE A 434 25.35 -3.56 6.91
N ASP A 435 26.30 -3.59 5.96
CA ASP A 435 26.80 -4.83 5.36
C ASP A 435 27.86 -5.47 6.28
N PRO A 436 27.60 -6.67 6.83
CA PRO A 436 28.53 -7.35 7.74
C PRO A 436 29.84 -7.78 7.07
N VAL A 437 29.80 -8.17 5.80
CA VAL A 437 31.00 -8.60 5.07
C VAL A 437 31.88 -7.40 4.81
N ARG A 438 31.29 -6.28 4.37
CA ARG A 438 32.02 -5.01 4.21
C ARG A 438 32.58 -4.49 5.53
N ARG A 439 31.82 -4.61 6.63
CA ARG A 439 32.29 -4.27 7.98
C ARG A 439 33.53 -5.08 8.37
N GLU A 440 33.54 -6.37 8.04
CA GLU A 440 34.70 -7.24 8.29
C GLU A 440 35.90 -6.89 7.40
N ILE A 441 35.68 -6.62 6.12
CA ILE A 441 36.74 -6.15 5.21
C ILE A 441 37.36 -4.86 5.77
N GLY A 442 36.54 -3.90 6.22
CA GLY A 442 36.99 -2.68 6.88
C GLY A 442 37.79 -2.97 8.16
N ARG A 443 37.28 -3.85 9.03
CA ARG A 443 37.97 -4.27 10.27
C ARG A 443 39.35 -4.87 9.97
N LEU A 444 39.42 -5.82 9.04
CA LEU A 444 40.67 -6.48 8.66
C LEU A 444 41.64 -5.51 7.96
N THR A 445 41.12 -4.59 7.14
CA THR A 445 41.91 -3.53 6.51
C THR A 445 42.55 -2.65 7.58
N LEU A 446 41.77 -2.19 8.56
CA LEU A 446 42.25 -1.33 9.63
C LEU A 446 43.24 -2.08 10.54
N GLU A 447 42.97 -3.32 10.88
CA GLU A 447 43.88 -4.18 11.66
C GLU A 447 45.26 -4.33 10.98
N LYS A 448 45.28 -4.62 9.67
CA LYS A 448 46.53 -4.72 8.90
C LYS A 448 47.27 -3.38 8.80
N LEU A 449 46.56 -2.27 8.63
CA LEU A 449 47.14 -0.93 8.60
C LEU A 449 47.76 -0.53 9.94
N VAL A 450 47.11 -0.91 11.05
CA VAL A 450 47.61 -0.68 12.41
C VAL A 450 48.88 -1.50 12.67
N LEU A 451 48.91 -2.76 12.23
CA LEU A 451 50.10 -3.62 12.33
C LEU A 451 51.27 -3.11 11.49
N ASP A 452 51.02 -2.58 10.28
CA ASP A 452 52.04 -1.97 9.41
C ASP A 452 52.48 -0.57 9.92
N GLY A 453 51.65 0.09 10.72
CA GLY A 453 51.91 1.41 11.33
C GLY A 453 51.93 2.58 10.33
N ARG A 454 51.66 2.32 9.05
CA ARG A 454 51.65 3.29 7.93
C ARG A 454 50.23 3.43 7.38
N ILE A 455 49.64 4.60 7.61
CA ILE A 455 48.26 4.90 7.21
C ILE A 455 48.26 6.11 6.29
N HIS A 456 48.08 5.88 4.99
CA HIS A 456 47.91 6.92 3.96
C HIS A 456 47.01 6.40 2.83
N PRO A 457 46.34 7.28 2.04
CA PRO A 457 45.32 6.88 1.08
C PRO A 457 45.71 5.72 0.15
N HIS A 458 46.86 5.81 -0.52
CA HIS A 458 47.33 4.73 -1.42
C HIS A 458 47.52 3.38 -0.69
N ARG A 459 47.96 3.39 0.57
CA ARG A 459 48.15 2.15 1.32
C ARG A 459 46.82 1.57 1.77
N ILE A 460 45.86 2.42 2.10
CA ILE A 460 44.49 2.01 2.43
C ILE A 460 43.87 1.25 1.27
N GLU A 461 44.01 1.76 0.03
CA GLU A 461 43.52 1.08 -1.18
C GLU A 461 44.18 -0.29 -1.38
N GLU A 462 45.52 -0.37 -1.33
CA GLU A 462 46.24 -1.64 -1.47
C GLU A 462 45.83 -2.67 -0.40
N VAL A 463 45.75 -2.25 0.86
CA VAL A 463 45.43 -3.15 1.97
C VAL A 463 43.95 -3.56 1.92
N PHE A 464 43.07 -2.69 1.44
CA PHE A 464 41.67 -3.00 1.23
C PHE A 464 41.49 -4.11 0.19
N ASP A 465 42.14 -4.03 -0.97
CA ASP A 465 42.04 -5.08 -2.00
C ASP A 465 42.57 -6.43 -1.49
N MET A 466 43.67 -6.42 -0.73
CA MET A 466 44.20 -7.63 -0.08
C MET A 466 43.22 -8.19 0.97
N ALA A 467 42.62 -7.34 1.80
CA ALA A 467 41.66 -7.74 2.82
C ALA A 467 40.37 -8.29 2.19
N ARG A 468 39.89 -7.67 1.10
CA ARG A 468 38.73 -8.12 0.34
C ARG A 468 38.92 -9.54 -0.18
N HIS A 469 40.01 -9.81 -0.91
CA HIS A 469 40.28 -11.16 -1.42
C HIS A 469 40.45 -12.20 -0.32
N GLU A 470 41.04 -11.81 0.82
CA GLU A 470 41.18 -12.71 1.96
C GLU A 470 39.82 -13.07 2.58
N VAL A 471 38.94 -12.08 2.77
CA VAL A 471 37.59 -12.29 3.30
C VAL A 471 36.75 -13.12 2.34
N GLU A 472 36.78 -12.85 1.03
CA GLU A 472 36.09 -13.65 0.00
C GLU A 472 36.51 -15.13 0.07
N ARG A 473 37.81 -15.40 0.18
CA ARG A 473 38.35 -16.77 0.34
C ARG A 473 37.96 -17.41 1.67
N LEU A 474 37.85 -16.64 2.75
CA LEU A 474 37.37 -17.13 4.04
C LEU A 474 35.88 -17.49 3.99
N CYS A 475 35.05 -16.68 3.32
CA CYS A 475 33.65 -16.97 3.08
C CYS A 475 33.47 -18.27 2.28
N GLY A 476 34.20 -18.43 1.17
CA GLY A 476 34.13 -19.63 0.33
C GLY A 476 34.46 -20.91 1.10
N ARG A 477 35.59 -20.91 1.84
CA ARG A 477 35.97 -22.06 2.67
C ARG A 477 34.94 -22.38 3.76
N ALA A 478 34.40 -21.35 4.41
CA ALA A 478 33.40 -21.56 5.45
C ALA A 478 32.09 -22.13 4.91
N ALA A 479 31.70 -21.80 3.67
CA ALA A 479 30.56 -22.40 3.00
C ALA A 479 30.83 -23.88 2.66
N GLU A 480 32.00 -24.19 2.10
CA GLU A 480 32.42 -25.57 1.80
C GLU A 480 32.44 -26.44 3.06
N ASP A 481 33.06 -25.95 4.14
CA ASP A 481 33.10 -26.64 5.44
C ASP A 481 31.68 -26.91 5.96
N ALA A 482 30.78 -25.91 5.87
CA ALA A 482 29.41 -26.05 6.32
C ALA A 482 28.60 -27.06 5.50
N LEU A 483 28.79 -27.10 4.17
CA LEU A 483 28.12 -28.06 3.30
C LEU A 483 28.54 -29.50 3.58
N VAL A 484 29.84 -29.70 3.81
CA VAL A 484 30.41 -31.01 4.20
C VAL A 484 29.84 -31.46 5.55
N GLU A 485 29.75 -30.55 6.53
CA GLU A 485 29.22 -30.86 7.86
C GLU A 485 27.74 -31.29 7.82
N VAL A 486 26.89 -30.58 7.06
CA VAL A 486 25.46 -30.92 6.95
C VAL A 486 25.24 -32.18 6.10
N GLY A 487 26.12 -32.41 5.11
CA GLY A 487 26.05 -33.51 4.15
C GLY A 487 25.36 -33.14 2.83
N ILE A 488 25.38 -31.85 2.45
CA ILE A 488 24.80 -31.35 1.19
C ILE A 488 25.93 -31.25 0.16
N THR A 489 25.79 -31.94 -0.97
CA THR A 489 26.89 -32.05 -1.97
C THR A 489 26.59 -31.32 -3.29
N ASP A 490 25.34 -30.97 -3.54
CA ASP A 490 24.82 -30.49 -4.81
C ASP A 490 24.09 -29.15 -4.67
N LEU A 491 24.77 -28.15 -4.09
CA LEU A 491 24.26 -26.79 -3.98
C LEU A 491 24.81 -25.88 -5.10
N HIS A 492 23.95 -25.04 -5.68
CA HIS A 492 24.36 -24.13 -6.77
C HIS A 492 25.47 -23.16 -6.31
N PRO A 493 26.53 -22.88 -7.11
CA PRO A 493 27.68 -22.07 -6.70
C PRO A 493 27.33 -20.68 -6.13
N GLU A 494 26.29 -20.04 -6.67
CA GLU A 494 25.79 -18.77 -6.15
C GLU A 494 25.19 -18.91 -4.74
N LEU A 495 24.45 -19.98 -4.45
CA LEU A 495 23.94 -20.26 -3.11
C LEU A 495 25.09 -20.56 -2.14
N VAL A 496 26.13 -21.28 -2.58
CA VAL A 496 27.35 -21.50 -1.79
C VAL A 496 28.00 -20.16 -1.40
N THR A 497 28.07 -19.22 -2.35
CA THR A 497 28.63 -17.89 -2.11
C THR A 497 27.80 -17.11 -1.07
N LEU A 498 26.47 -17.18 -1.16
CA LEU A 498 25.57 -16.53 -0.19
C LEU A 498 25.69 -17.14 1.21
N VAL A 499 25.73 -18.48 1.32
CA VAL A 499 25.96 -19.19 2.58
C VAL A 499 27.28 -18.74 3.23
N GLY A 500 28.34 -18.58 2.44
CA GLY A 500 29.63 -18.12 2.93
C GLY A 500 29.57 -16.71 3.56
N ARG A 501 28.78 -15.79 2.98
CA ARG A 501 28.59 -14.44 3.52
C ARG A 501 27.94 -14.45 4.91
N LEU A 502 27.08 -15.43 5.20
CA LEU A 502 26.41 -15.58 6.50
C LEU A 502 27.39 -15.86 7.66
N ARG A 503 28.65 -16.23 7.37
CA ARG A 503 29.72 -16.30 8.37
C ARG A 503 29.94 -14.98 9.09
N TYR A 504 29.73 -13.84 8.45
CA TYR A 504 29.94 -12.54 9.08
C TYR A 504 28.63 -11.88 9.52
N ARG A 505 27.49 -12.42 9.08
CA ARG A 505 26.17 -11.98 9.53
C ARG A 505 25.92 -12.49 10.95
N THR A 506 25.45 -11.60 11.80
CA THR A 506 24.88 -11.95 13.10
C THR A 506 23.40 -11.62 13.12
N SER A 507 22.59 -12.51 13.67
CA SER A 507 21.15 -12.33 13.92
C SER A 507 20.87 -12.80 15.34
N TYR A 508 20.14 -12.01 16.13
CA TYR A 508 19.87 -12.29 17.54
C TYR A 508 21.12 -12.52 18.41
N GLY A 509 22.24 -11.87 18.09
CA GLY A 509 23.53 -12.04 18.79
C GLY A 509 24.27 -13.34 18.48
N GLN A 510 23.71 -14.18 17.60
CA GLN A 510 24.33 -15.41 17.11
C GLN A 510 24.86 -15.21 15.69
N ASN A 511 25.87 -16.01 15.34
CA ASN A 511 26.36 -16.11 13.98
C ASN A 511 25.36 -16.89 13.11
N VAL A 512 24.91 -16.32 11.99
CA VAL A 512 23.86 -16.94 11.16
C VAL A 512 24.33 -18.27 10.56
N LEU A 513 25.56 -18.36 10.04
CA LEU A 513 26.05 -19.62 9.48
C LEU A 513 26.09 -20.75 10.53
N LYS A 514 26.52 -20.44 11.77
CA LYS A 514 26.48 -21.42 12.87
C LYS A 514 25.06 -21.80 13.25
N HIS A 515 24.15 -20.82 13.28
CA HIS A 515 22.75 -21.07 13.52
C HIS A 515 22.16 -22.02 12.46
N LEU A 516 22.44 -21.80 11.18
CA LEU A 516 22.02 -22.70 10.10
C LEU A 516 22.53 -24.14 10.28
N LEU A 517 23.81 -24.31 10.65
CA LEU A 517 24.39 -25.62 10.94
C LEU A 517 23.67 -26.33 12.09
N GLU A 518 23.44 -25.60 13.17
CA GLU A 518 22.74 -26.11 14.34
C GLU A 518 21.27 -26.47 14.04
N THR A 519 20.57 -25.60 13.31
CA THR A 519 19.19 -25.80 12.88
C THR A 519 19.07 -27.02 11.97
N ALA A 520 20.02 -27.22 11.04
CA ALA A 520 20.09 -28.42 10.21
C ALA A 520 20.38 -29.71 11.03
N HIS A 521 21.21 -29.62 12.08
CA HIS A 521 21.46 -30.76 12.96
C HIS A 521 20.22 -31.14 13.78
N ILE A 522 19.54 -30.16 14.38
CA ILE A 522 18.30 -30.36 15.13
C ILE A 522 17.23 -30.97 14.22
N SER A 523 17.02 -30.37 13.04
CA SER A 523 16.01 -30.83 12.09
C SER A 523 16.30 -32.26 11.60
N GLY A 524 17.58 -32.58 11.38
CA GLY A 524 18.02 -33.93 10.99
C GLY A 524 17.77 -34.99 12.07
N ILE A 525 17.82 -34.62 13.36
CA ILE A 525 17.46 -35.50 14.48
C ILE A 525 15.95 -35.68 14.51
N MET A 526 15.17 -34.59 14.45
CA MET A 526 13.70 -34.65 14.41
C MET A 526 13.20 -35.51 13.24
N ALA A 527 13.79 -35.34 12.05
CA ALA A 527 13.47 -36.15 10.88
C ALA A 527 13.75 -37.64 11.09
N SER A 528 14.86 -37.98 11.79
CA SER A 528 15.22 -39.37 12.08
C SER A 528 14.20 -40.03 13.01
N GLU A 529 13.79 -39.33 14.07
CA GLU A 529 12.80 -39.82 15.04
C GLU A 529 11.39 -39.96 14.43
N LEU A 530 11.08 -39.13 13.44
CA LEU A 530 9.80 -39.15 12.72
C LEU A 530 9.83 -40.04 11.46
N GLY A 531 10.94 -40.73 11.17
CA GLY A 531 11.06 -41.57 9.96
C GLY A 531 10.82 -40.81 8.65
N LEU A 532 11.30 -39.57 8.58
CA LEU A 532 11.24 -38.69 7.40
C LEU A 532 12.60 -38.65 6.67
N ASP A 533 12.62 -38.12 5.45
CA ASP A 533 13.88 -37.93 4.72
C ASP A 533 14.76 -36.87 5.40
N ARG A 534 15.84 -37.34 6.02
CA ARG A 534 16.80 -36.51 6.72
C ARG A 534 17.50 -35.52 5.80
N GLN A 535 17.79 -35.89 4.55
CA GLN A 535 18.54 -35.02 3.65
C GLN A 535 17.69 -33.84 3.19
N MET A 536 16.43 -34.09 2.82
CA MET A 536 15.47 -33.04 2.49
C MET A 536 15.29 -32.06 3.65
N ILE A 537 15.00 -32.56 4.86
CA ILE A 537 14.76 -31.71 6.04
C ILE A 537 15.99 -30.90 6.45
N LYS A 538 17.18 -31.50 6.37
CA LYS A 538 18.45 -30.78 6.59
C LYS A 538 18.64 -29.67 5.57
N ARG A 539 18.33 -29.90 4.30
CA ARG A 539 18.44 -28.90 3.23
C ARG A 539 17.47 -27.73 3.45
N CYS A 540 16.21 -28.01 3.79
CA CYS A 540 15.23 -26.98 4.17
C CYS A 540 15.73 -26.14 5.35
N ALA A 541 16.15 -26.80 6.42
CA ALA A 541 16.63 -26.15 7.63
C ALA A 541 17.94 -25.38 7.45
N PHE A 542 18.84 -25.85 6.57
CA PHE A 542 20.10 -25.17 6.30
C PHE A 542 19.92 -23.91 5.44
N LEU A 543 18.89 -23.87 4.58
CA LEU A 543 18.67 -22.76 3.66
C LEU A 543 17.61 -21.75 4.15
N HIS A 544 16.88 -22.02 5.23
CA HIS A 544 15.75 -21.19 5.69
C HIS A 544 16.08 -19.70 5.81
N ASP A 545 17.29 -19.38 6.27
CA ASP A 545 17.73 -18.01 6.56
C ASP A 545 18.67 -17.43 5.48
N ILE A 546 18.77 -18.07 4.31
CA ILE A 546 19.73 -17.68 3.26
C ILE A 546 19.49 -16.25 2.73
N GLY A 547 18.26 -15.76 2.80
CA GLY A 547 17.90 -14.39 2.42
C GLY A 547 18.62 -13.33 3.24
N LYS A 548 19.06 -13.62 4.48
CA LYS A 548 19.83 -12.68 5.32
C LYS A 548 21.18 -12.26 4.71
N ALA A 549 21.64 -12.96 3.69
CA ALA A 549 22.84 -12.57 2.94
C ALA A 549 22.60 -11.34 2.02
N LEU A 550 21.34 -11.03 1.68
CA LEU A 550 20.97 -10.04 0.65
C LEU A 550 19.96 -8.99 1.11
N THR A 551 19.50 -9.01 2.37
CA THR A 551 18.53 -8.06 2.93
C THR A 551 18.97 -6.59 2.89
N HIS A 552 20.25 -6.31 2.67
CA HIS A 552 20.76 -4.94 2.52
C HIS A 552 20.79 -4.46 1.06
N GLU A 553 20.64 -5.37 0.09
CA GLU A 553 20.60 -5.09 -1.35
C GLU A 553 19.16 -5.07 -1.89
N VAL A 554 18.27 -5.87 -1.30
CA VAL A 554 16.89 -6.07 -1.75
C VAL A 554 15.91 -5.79 -0.61
N GLU A 555 14.92 -4.93 -0.86
CA GLU A 555 13.83 -4.65 0.07
C GLU A 555 12.85 -5.84 0.13
N GLY A 556 12.56 -6.34 1.33
CA GLY A 556 11.61 -7.43 1.56
C GLY A 556 11.94 -8.28 2.80
N SER A 557 11.03 -9.20 3.14
CA SER A 557 11.27 -10.21 4.17
C SER A 557 12.35 -11.18 3.70
N HIS A 558 13.31 -11.53 4.55
CA HIS A 558 14.38 -12.46 4.17
C HIS A 558 13.87 -13.86 3.84
N ALA A 559 12.70 -14.23 4.37
CA ALA A 559 12.02 -15.47 4.00
C ALA A 559 11.61 -15.46 2.52
N LEU A 560 10.94 -14.40 2.06
CA LEU A 560 10.53 -14.25 0.66
C LEU A 560 11.73 -14.13 -0.28
N ILE A 561 12.71 -13.30 0.08
CA ILE A 561 13.95 -13.12 -0.70
C ILE A 561 14.70 -14.45 -0.81
N GLY A 562 14.83 -15.20 0.29
CA GLY A 562 15.46 -16.51 0.30
C GLY A 562 14.75 -17.51 -0.59
N ALA A 563 13.41 -17.55 -0.53
CA ALA A 563 12.58 -18.44 -1.33
C ALA A 563 12.72 -18.16 -2.84
N ASP A 564 12.64 -16.89 -3.24
CA ASP A 564 12.82 -16.47 -4.64
C ASP A 564 14.19 -16.87 -5.20
N ILE A 565 15.23 -16.73 -4.38
CA ILE A 565 16.60 -17.07 -4.77
C ILE A 565 16.79 -18.58 -4.86
N ALA A 566 16.30 -19.33 -3.88
CA ALA A 566 16.32 -20.79 -3.90
C ALA A 566 15.60 -21.32 -5.14
N LYS A 567 14.42 -20.77 -5.45
CA LYS A 567 13.65 -21.11 -6.65
C LYS A 567 14.39 -20.76 -7.94
N LYS A 568 15.02 -19.57 -8.01
CA LYS A 568 15.80 -19.14 -9.18
C LYS A 568 16.97 -20.07 -9.48
N TYR A 569 17.60 -20.62 -8.45
CA TYR A 569 18.75 -21.53 -8.58
C TYR A 569 18.37 -23.03 -8.59
N GLY A 570 17.08 -23.35 -8.71
CA GLY A 570 16.60 -24.71 -9.01
C GLY A 570 16.40 -25.61 -7.80
N GLU A 571 16.20 -25.06 -6.60
CA GLU A 571 15.79 -25.84 -5.42
C GLU A 571 14.38 -26.41 -5.56
N ALA A 572 14.12 -27.52 -4.86
CA ALA A 572 12.81 -28.18 -4.86
C ALA A 572 11.74 -27.31 -4.20
N ASP A 573 10.48 -27.44 -4.64
CA ASP A 573 9.35 -26.64 -4.13
C ASP A 573 9.17 -26.78 -2.61
N ASP A 574 9.41 -27.96 -2.03
CA ASP A 574 9.34 -28.18 -0.58
C ASP A 574 10.42 -27.40 0.19
N VAL A 575 11.62 -27.26 -0.39
CA VAL A 575 12.73 -26.46 0.17
C VAL A 575 12.37 -24.98 0.09
N VAL A 576 11.90 -24.54 -1.08
CA VAL A 576 11.45 -23.15 -1.30
C VAL A 576 10.33 -22.77 -0.34
N HIS A 577 9.32 -23.62 -0.20
CA HIS A 577 8.20 -23.40 0.71
C HIS A 577 8.63 -23.40 2.19
N ALA A 578 9.57 -24.26 2.60
CA ALA A 578 10.11 -24.24 3.96
C ALA A 578 10.86 -22.92 4.26
N ILE A 579 11.58 -22.38 3.27
CA ILE A 579 12.22 -21.05 3.37
C ILE A 579 11.17 -19.95 3.41
N GLU A 580 10.11 -20.02 2.61
CA GLU A 580 9.05 -19.00 2.59
C GLU A 580 8.23 -18.97 3.89
N ALA A 581 7.92 -20.15 4.42
CA ALA A 581 7.01 -20.29 5.55
C ALA A 581 7.69 -20.15 6.92
N HIS A 582 9.03 -20.11 7.05
CA HIS A 582 9.66 -20.21 8.38
C HIS A 582 9.32 -19.05 9.36
N HIS A 583 8.98 -17.86 8.85
CA HIS A 583 8.43 -16.76 9.67
C HIS A 583 6.92 -16.57 9.53
N ASN A 584 6.21 -17.55 8.97
CA ASN A 584 4.77 -17.52 8.69
C ASN A 584 4.34 -16.39 7.73
N GLU A 585 5.22 -15.96 6.82
CA GLU A 585 4.84 -15.09 5.68
C GLU A 585 3.83 -15.81 4.78
N VAL A 586 4.03 -17.13 4.63
CA VAL A 586 3.06 -18.07 4.09
C VAL A 586 2.77 -19.13 5.14
N LEU A 587 1.53 -19.63 5.15
CA LEU A 587 1.13 -20.70 6.06
C LEU A 587 1.93 -21.96 5.78
N PRO A 588 2.51 -22.63 6.79
CA PRO A 588 3.23 -23.87 6.58
C PRO A 588 2.28 -24.98 6.12
N GLN A 589 2.38 -25.37 4.85
CA GLN A 589 1.62 -26.45 4.21
C GLN A 589 2.31 -27.82 4.26
N THR A 590 3.62 -27.86 4.54
CA THR A 590 4.45 -29.07 4.47
C THR A 590 5.08 -29.40 5.82
N ILE A 591 5.40 -30.67 6.06
CA ILE A 591 6.03 -31.12 7.31
C ILE A 591 7.45 -30.52 7.43
N GLU A 592 8.12 -30.37 6.28
CA GLU A 592 9.42 -29.74 6.10
C GLU A 592 9.42 -28.31 6.65
N ALA A 593 8.38 -27.52 6.33
CA ALA A 593 8.24 -26.16 6.81
C ALA A 593 8.06 -26.11 8.34
N VAL A 594 7.21 -26.96 8.90
CA VAL A 594 6.97 -26.97 10.35
C VAL A 594 8.20 -27.46 11.13
N LEU A 595 8.90 -28.47 10.63
CA LEU A 595 10.16 -28.93 11.24
C LEU A 595 11.28 -27.91 11.13
N THR A 596 11.31 -27.13 10.04
CA THR A 596 12.24 -26.00 9.89
C THR A 596 11.96 -24.92 10.93
N GLN A 597 10.69 -24.49 11.08
CA GLN A 597 10.28 -23.53 12.12
C GLN A 597 10.63 -24.01 13.54
N ALA A 598 10.30 -25.26 13.83
CA ALA A 598 10.59 -25.89 15.11
C ALA A 598 12.09 -25.89 15.43
N SER A 599 12.91 -26.23 14.43
CA SER A 599 14.36 -26.32 14.58
C SER A 599 15.01 -24.95 14.73
N ASP A 600 14.53 -23.94 13.98
CA ASP A 600 14.96 -22.55 14.09
C ASP A 600 14.72 -22.03 15.52
N ALA A 601 13.49 -22.17 16.02
CA ALA A 601 13.15 -21.77 17.37
C ALA A 601 13.93 -22.56 18.46
N CYS A 602 14.23 -23.84 18.24
CA CYS A 602 15.08 -24.62 19.13
C CYS A 602 16.55 -24.14 19.14
N SER A 603 17.08 -23.68 18.00
CA SER A 603 18.41 -23.07 17.94
C SER A 603 18.43 -21.70 18.61
N GLY A 604 17.41 -20.86 18.35
CA GLY A 604 17.29 -19.52 18.91
C GLY A 604 16.95 -19.48 20.41
N GLY A 605 16.19 -20.45 20.92
CA GLY A 605 15.66 -20.47 22.30
C GLY A 605 16.62 -20.98 23.38
N ARG A 606 17.87 -21.37 23.05
CA ARG A 606 18.79 -21.95 24.04
C ARG A 606 19.24 -20.90 25.08
N PRO A 607 19.26 -21.20 26.39
CA PRO A 607 19.80 -20.30 27.39
C PRO A 607 21.26 -19.91 27.06
N GLY A 608 21.53 -18.62 26.87
CA GLY A 608 22.85 -18.10 26.49
C GLY A 608 23.11 -17.96 24.98
N ALA A 609 22.21 -18.44 24.11
CA ALA A 609 22.27 -18.24 22.66
C ALA A 609 21.98 -16.78 22.28
N ARG A 610 20.95 -16.19 22.90
CA ARG A 610 20.59 -14.79 22.77
C ARG A 610 21.16 -14.05 23.98
N ARG A 611 22.18 -13.23 23.76
CA ARG A 611 22.57 -12.24 24.78
C ARG A 611 21.38 -11.29 24.91
N GLU A 612 20.72 -11.26 26.09
CA GLU A 612 19.85 -10.11 26.42
C GLU A 612 20.66 -8.84 26.12
N SER A 613 20.12 -7.94 25.30
CA SER A 613 20.84 -6.70 25.00
C SER A 613 21.02 -5.95 26.31
N LEU A 614 22.23 -5.42 26.53
CA LEU A 614 22.51 -4.53 27.66
C LEU A 614 21.45 -3.42 27.75
N GLU A 615 20.92 -3.00 26.61
CA GLU A 615 19.88 -1.99 26.48
C GLU A 615 18.50 -2.41 27.00
N ALA A 616 18.02 -3.63 26.71
CA ALA A 616 16.77 -4.13 27.29
C ALA A 616 16.90 -4.34 28.80
N TYR A 617 18.08 -4.75 29.25
CA TYR A 617 18.43 -4.86 30.66
C TYR A 617 18.49 -3.48 31.35
N VAL A 618 19.12 -2.47 30.73
CA VAL A 618 19.17 -1.10 31.24
C VAL A 618 17.76 -0.49 31.28
N LYS A 619 16.98 -0.59 30.21
CA LYS A 619 15.60 -0.09 30.16
C LYS A 619 14.70 -0.76 31.18
N ARG A 620 14.95 -2.04 31.49
CA ARG A 620 14.28 -2.78 32.57
C ARG A 620 14.66 -2.22 33.94
N LEU A 621 15.94 -1.94 34.18
CA LEU A 621 16.39 -1.33 35.44
C LEU A 621 15.83 0.10 35.60
N GLU A 622 15.86 0.91 34.55
CA GLU A 622 15.28 2.26 34.52
C GLU A 622 13.78 2.21 34.84
N ARG A 623 13.04 1.26 34.23
CA ARG A 623 11.62 1.11 34.50
C ARG A 623 11.32 0.70 35.94
N ILE A 624 12.15 -0.16 36.53
CA ILE A 624 12.07 -0.54 37.94
C ILE A 624 12.31 0.68 38.84
N GLU A 625 13.27 1.53 38.50
CA GLU A 625 13.57 2.75 39.23
C GLU A 625 12.44 3.79 39.12
N GLU A 626 11.84 3.96 37.94
CA GLU A 626 10.70 4.83 37.69
C GLU A 626 9.46 4.47 38.54
N ILE A 627 9.12 3.18 38.61
CA ILE A 627 7.95 2.69 39.37
C ILE A 627 8.07 3.10 40.84
N ALA A 628 9.26 2.93 41.41
CA ALA A 628 9.52 3.31 42.80
C ALA A 628 9.63 4.83 42.97
N ALA A 629 10.22 5.56 42.01
CA ALA A 629 10.39 7.01 42.07
C ALA A 629 9.06 7.78 42.00
N THR A 630 8.03 7.21 41.37
CA THR A 630 6.70 7.83 41.23
C THR A 630 5.91 7.86 42.55
N LYS A 631 6.34 7.11 43.57
CA LYS A 631 5.65 7.06 44.86
C LYS A 631 5.94 8.30 45.71
N GLY A 632 4.91 8.83 46.36
CA GLY A 632 5.03 9.99 47.24
C GLY A 632 6.00 9.75 48.41
N GLY A 633 6.85 10.73 48.70
CA GLY A 633 7.84 10.64 49.78
C GLY A 633 9.18 9.99 49.41
N VAL A 634 9.33 9.48 48.18
CA VAL A 634 10.61 8.95 47.66
C VAL A 634 11.54 10.09 47.27
N GLU A 635 12.81 9.97 47.65
CA GLU A 635 13.89 10.89 47.30
C GLU A 635 14.77 10.33 46.17
N LYS A 636 15.21 9.07 46.30
CA LYS A 636 16.08 8.39 45.33
C LYS A 636 15.80 6.89 45.30
N VAL A 637 16.01 6.27 44.16
CA VAL A 637 15.90 4.82 43.99
C VAL A 637 17.20 4.30 43.38
N PHE A 638 17.64 3.14 43.85
CA PHE A 638 18.80 2.43 43.30
C PHE A 638 18.44 0.99 43.03
N ALA A 639 18.49 0.57 41.76
CA ALA A 639 18.46 -0.84 41.42
C ALA A 639 19.87 -1.46 41.58
N MET A 640 20.00 -2.43 42.47
CA MET A 640 21.23 -3.14 42.81
C MET A 640 21.15 -4.61 42.37
N GLN A 641 22.32 -5.28 42.31
CA GLN A 641 22.41 -6.72 42.05
C GLN A 641 21.62 -7.15 40.80
N ALA A 642 21.85 -6.42 39.71
CA ALA A 642 21.16 -6.65 38.45
C ALA A 642 19.62 -6.59 38.48
N GLY A 643 19.09 -5.71 39.34
CA GLY A 643 17.65 -5.51 39.49
C GLY A 643 16.98 -6.53 40.40
N ARG A 644 17.77 -7.38 41.09
CA ARG A 644 17.26 -8.32 42.12
C ARG A 644 17.13 -7.69 43.50
N GLU A 645 17.69 -6.50 43.70
CA GLU A 645 17.50 -5.71 44.90
C GLU A 645 17.21 -4.27 44.52
N ILE A 646 16.18 -3.67 45.11
CA ILE A 646 15.83 -2.26 44.90
C ILE A 646 15.92 -1.57 46.24
N ARG A 647 16.67 -0.47 46.31
CA ARG A 647 16.76 0.39 47.49
C ARG A 647 16.06 1.70 47.23
N VAL A 648 15.01 1.97 48.00
CA VAL A 648 14.20 3.18 47.91
C VAL A 648 14.55 4.07 49.10
N MET A 649 15.18 5.21 48.85
CA MET A 649 15.47 6.22 49.85
C MET A 649 14.27 7.15 49.98
N VAL A 650 13.77 7.33 51.19
CA VAL A 650 12.61 8.19 51.48
C VAL A 650 13.01 9.39 52.32
N ARG A 651 12.29 10.50 52.16
CA ARG A 651 12.45 11.68 53.02
C ARG A 651 11.86 11.37 54.40
N PRO A 652 12.65 11.42 55.49
CA PRO A 652 12.17 11.08 56.83
C PRO A 652 11.05 11.99 57.34
N GLU A 653 10.96 13.20 56.80
CA GLU A 653 9.95 14.22 57.10
C GLU A 653 8.55 13.84 56.55
N ASP A 654 8.53 13.14 55.40
CA ASP A 654 7.31 12.83 54.64
C ASP A 654 6.78 11.41 54.90
N VAL A 655 7.66 10.49 55.32
CA VAL A 655 7.36 9.06 55.47
C VAL A 655 7.74 8.59 56.89
N ASP A 656 6.76 8.11 57.65
CA ASP A 656 6.97 7.49 58.96
C ASP A 656 7.33 6.00 58.85
N ASP A 657 7.67 5.35 59.96
CA ASP A 657 8.11 3.94 59.95
C ASP A 657 7.03 2.99 59.43
N ILE A 658 5.75 3.31 59.66
CA ILE A 658 4.61 2.55 59.15
C ILE A 658 4.45 2.79 57.63
N GLY A 659 4.54 4.04 57.19
CA GLY A 659 4.50 4.43 55.79
C GLY A 659 5.64 3.79 54.97
N ALA A 660 6.84 3.65 55.55
CA ALA A 660 7.95 2.97 54.90
C ALA A 660 7.67 1.49 54.62
N ALA A 661 6.99 0.79 55.55
CA ALA A 661 6.60 -0.60 55.37
C ALA A 661 5.50 -0.77 54.30
N ILE A 662 4.53 0.16 54.27
CA ILE A 662 3.48 0.18 53.23
C ILE A 662 4.09 0.44 51.87
N LEU A 663 4.97 1.44 51.76
CA LEU A 663 5.66 1.80 50.52
C LEU A 663 6.48 0.63 49.96
N ALA A 664 7.21 -0.11 50.82
CA ALA A 664 7.98 -1.27 50.40
C ALA A 664 7.07 -2.34 49.76
N ARG A 665 5.89 -2.56 50.34
CA ARG A 665 4.90 -3.54 49.85
C ARG A 665 4.24 -3.08 48.55
N ASP A 666 3.89 -1.80 48.45
CA ASP A 666 3.26 -1.23 47.26
C ASP A 666 4.20 -1.21 46.06
N VAL A 667 5.48 -0.89 46.27
CA VAL A 667 6.51 -0.96 45.22
C VAL A 667 6.72 -2.40 44.78
N ALA A 668 6.81 -3.36 45.71
CA ALA A 668 6.98 -4.78 45.36
C ALA A 668 5.80 -5.31 44.53
N LYS A 669 4.56 -4.98 44.93
CA LYS A 669 3.35 -5.40 44.23
C LYS A 669 3.25 -4.77 42.83
N GLN A 670 3.56 -3.49 42.70
CA GLN A 670 3.49 -2.82 41.40
C GLN A 670 4.58 -3.31 40.43
N VAL A 671 5.77 -3.63 40.94
CA VAL A 671 6.83 -4.26 40.14
C VAL A 671 6.39 -5.66 39.68
N GLU A 672 5.70 -6.44 40.51
CA GLU A 672 5.15 -7.75 40.14
C GLU A 672 4.04 -7.66 39.07
N GLU A 673 3.20 -6.63 39.14
CA GLU A 673 2.09 -6.42 38.19
C GLU A 673 2.55 -5.86 36.83
N GLU A 674 3.53 -4.95 36.81
CA GLU A 674 3.98 -4.27 35.59
C GLU A 674 5.15 -4.96 34.88
N LEU A 675 5.93 -5.80 35.57
CA LEU A 675 7.16 -6.38 35.03
C LEU A 675 7.22 -7.90 35.25
N THR A 676 7.40 -8.64 34.16
CA THR A 676 7.68 -10.08 34.22
C THR A 676 9.16 -10.31 34.53
N TYR A 677 9.49 -10.81 35.72
CA TYR A 677 10.88 -11.05 36.15
C TYR A 677 11.12 -12.51 36.57
N PRO A 678 12.17 -13.18 36.07
CA PRO A 678 12.54 -14.51 36.54
C PRO A 678 13.24 -14.45 37.91
N GLY A 679 12.47 -14.68 38.96
CA GLY A 679 12.94 -14.81 40.35
C GLY A 679 12.36 -13.75 41.28
N GLN A 680 12.89 -13.68 42.50
CA GLN A 680 12.42 -12.75 43.53
C GLN A 680 13.21 -11.45 43.49
N ILE A 681 12.52 -10.32 43.60
CA ILE A 681 13.10 -8.98 43.74
C ILE A 681 12.94 -8.52 45.18
N ARG A 682 14.05 -8.15 45.83
CA ARG A 682 14.05 -7.66 47.21
C ARG A 682 13.93 -6.14 47.24
N VAL A 683 12.79 -5.63 47.68
CA VAL A 683 12.57 -4.18 47.88
C VAL A 683 12.95 -3.80 49.32
N THR A 684 13.86 -2.84 49.47
CA THR A 684 14.30 -2.31 50.77
C THR A 684 14.07 -0.81 50.80
N VAL A 685 13.23 -0.33 51.70
CA VAL A 685 13.04 1.11 51.94
C VAL A 685 14.01 1.55 53.04
N VAL A 686 14.77 2.60 52.77
CA VAL A 686 15.77 3.16 53.69
C VAL A 686 15.34 4.56 54.09
N ARG A 687 15.08 4.74 55.38
CA ARG A 687 14.82 6.04 56.01
C ARG A 687 16.03 6.39 56.88
N GLU A 688 16.77 7.43 56.52
CA GLU A 688 17.98 7.86 57.23
C GLU A 688 17.89 9.36 57.56
N SER A 689 18.10 9.72 58.83
CA SER A 689 18.24 11.12 59.26
C SER A 689 19.68 11.37 59.69
N ARG A 690 20.31 12.43 59.16
CA ARG A 690 21.70 12.81 59.46
C ARG A 690 21.73 14.19 60.10
N VAL A 691 22.16 14.25 61.35
CA VAL A 691 22.44 15.49 62.07
C VAL A 691 23.94 15.63 62.21
N THR A 692 24.50 16.73 61.71
CA THR A 692 25.95 16.99 61.78
C THR A 692 26.17 18.29 62.55
N GLU A 693 26.88 18.21 63.68
CA GLU A 693 27.39 19.39 64.38
C GLU A 693 28.91 19.45 64.23
N ILE A 694 29.43 20.65 63.97
CA ILE A 694 30.86 20.91 63.95
C ILE A 694 31.18 21.68 65.23
N ALA A 695 31.79 21.01 66.20
CA ALA A 695 32.37 21.66 67.35
C ALA A 695 33.59 22.48 66.91
N ARG A 696 33.67 23.73 67.35
CA ARG A 696 34.80 24.64 67.04
C ARG A 696 35.86 24.60 68.13
#